data_AF-A0AAV9IQT2-F1
#
_entry.id   AF-A0AAV9IQT2-F1
#
_cell.length_a   1.000
_cell.length_b   1.000
_cell.length_c   1.000
_cell.angle_alpha   90.00
_cell.angle_beta   90.00
_cell.angle_gamma   90.00
#
_symmetry.space_group_name_H-M   'P 1'
#
loop_
_entity.id
_entity.type
_entity.pdbx_description
1 polymer ?
#
loop_
_entity_poly.entity_id
_entity_poly.type
_entity_poly.pdbx_seq_one_letter_code
_entity_poly.pdbx_strand_id
1 'polypeptide(L)'
;MAPPQPPVVKKARKHLRDSTESPTQERTQLKFRSPAEFFAENKNIAGFDNDGRSLYTTVRELVENGIDAAEVAQVLPLIEIRLEELSRARFYERVGMEGTERRDETLYKDFHVQRKLVAASAAAARRKRARENGSTPAETTGAIAEPTTAAEPETDAANAHAGGNAANDAHYYVVTVRDNGSGMPHDAVPSMLGVVLAGTKYVVQQSRGKFGLGSKMALLWSKMSTGLPIRICTTEDASRPLTLCVLDIDIAKNQPDVLVYERVPNAFGFRGTEVSVTIRGNWKTYRPYILQYLRHMAIITPYAEFGFQFVAEQSERSFQLHFARRSERVPPPPRQAKHHPSSVNQLVLQQLLDAVDPKTSLIAFLTRELSSISRELAKKLVAEMGAPFRPDMRVSELDGNCIRKLCALLGQAHFPPPTGDCLSPAGEYNLRLGIMKELQPDMVATFAEPVGVFEGHPFIVEVGVSLGGVNVKTGLNVYRFANRIPLLFEGGNDVVTKTAHRLIPWNNYKISATADKVGVFCSIVSTKCPFKGTGKEYIGADAEPIQKAVRHAIMQCCQQLRIKLLRHVAMRDRYERKRRLAKYAPNVSRAIYQVLQLMADASRQAPEDAAGGAPETQLLQQVRTGMVTEQVLQHRLLRHVEETDQDDAVQRAASGGREAVSTRNVFFGIEQATTRVAMAGAGLTAPLLLLRSAMVSPPETAAAAAVDA
;
A
#
# COMPACT_ATOMS: atom_id res chain seq x y z
N MET A 1 93.12 -63.29 10.25
CA MET A 1 93.12 -63.38 11.73
C MET A 1 91.72 -63.03 12.23
N ALA A 2 91.04 -64.06 12.75
CA ALA A 2 89.93 -64.17 13.72
C ALA A 2 89.03 -62.95 14.10
N PRO A 3 87.80 -63.15 14.64
CA PRO A 3 86.81 -64.25 14.53
C PRO A 3 85.34 -63.68 14.41
N PRO A 4 84.27 -64.32 14.93
CA PRO A 4 83.01 -64.65 14.22
C PRO A 4 81.89 -63.58 14.26
N GLN A 5 80.87 -63.75 13.43
CA GLN A 5 79.61 -62.99 13.52
C GLN A 5 78.83 -63.32 14.82
N PRO A 6 78.25 -62.31 15.51
CA PRO A 6 77.17 -62.51 16.47
C PRO A 6 75.78 -62.27 15.85
N PRO A 7 74.70 -62.83 16.46
CA PRO A 7 73.44 -63.10 15.77
C PRO A 7 72.40 -61.97 15.83
N VAL A 8 71.44 -62.13 14.92
CA VAL A 8 70.19 -61.40 14.64
C VAL A 8 69.46 -60.85 15.87
N VAL A 9 69.16 -59.54 15.82
CA VAL A 9 68.02 -58.94 16.54
C VAL A 9 67.09 -58.30 15.52
N LYS A 10 65.91 -58.90 15.31
CA LYS A 10 64.84 -58.37 14.46
C LYS A 10 64.29 -57.08 15.07
N LYS A 11 64.52 -55.93 14.43
CA LYS A 11 63.73 -54.71 14.63
C LYS A 11 63.08 -54.30 13.30
N ALA A 12 61.75 -54.22 13.34
CA ALA A 12 60.88 -53.97 12.20
C ALA A 12 61.24 -52.66 11.49
N ARG A 13 61.66 -52.76 10.22
CA ARG A 13 61.74 -51.63 9.29
C ARG A 13 60.33 -51.27 8.83
N LYS A 14 59.77 -50.19 9.38
CA LYS A 14 58.63 -49.50 8.78
C LYS A 14 59.18 -48.71 7.58
N HIS A 15 58.85 -49.14 6.37
CA HIS A 15 59.21 -48.41 5.15
C HIS A 15 58.57 -47.02 5.19
N LEU A 16 59.40 -46.00 5.39
CA LEU A 16 59.12 -44.64 4.98
C LEU A 16 59.24 -44.64 3.45
N ARG A 17 58.11 -44.58 2.74
CA ARG A 17 58.07 -44.27 1.32
C ARG A 17 57.61 -42.83 1.18
N ASP A 18 58.34 -42.09 0.35
CA ASP A 18 58.08 -40.74 -0.09
C ASP A 18 56.59 -40.47 -0.35
N SER A 19 56.07 -39.46 0.33
CA SER A 19 54.89 -38.71 -0.12
C SER A 19 55.23 -37.23 -0.04
N THR A 20 56.16 -36.80 -0.91
CA THR A 20 56.25 -35.42 -1.35
C THR A 20 55.07 -35.12 -2.28
N GLU A 21 53.85 -35.11 -1.73
CA GLU A 21 52.74 -34.40 -2.36
C GLU A 21 52.89 -32.93 -1.97
N SER A 22 53.51 -32.18 -2.88
CA SER A 22 53.38 -30.72 -2.90
C SER A 22 51.89 -30.36 -2.84
N PRO A 23 51.46 -29.38 -2.02
CA PRO A 23 50.09 -28.91 -2.05
C PRO A 23 49.83 -28.40 -3.46
N THR A 24 48.96 -29.10 -4.18
CA THR A 24 48.46 -28.68 -5.50
C THR A 24 47.95 -27.25 -5.33
N GLN A 25 48.70 -26.28 -5.87
CA GLN A 25 48.21 -24.93 -6.01
C GLN A 25 46.97 -25.03 -6.88
N GLU A 26 45.78 -25.07 -6.27
CA GLU A 26 44.52 -24.80 -6.94
C GLU A 26 44.68 -23.43 -7.57
N ARG A 27 45.03 -23.40 -8.87
CA ARG A 27 44.98 -22.18 -9.66
C ARG A 27 43.57 -21.64 -9.48
N THR A 28 43.44 -20.51 -8.81
CA THR A 28 42.18 -19.79 -8.61
C THR A 28 41.65 -19.39 -9.99
N GLN A 29 40.97 -20.31 -10.67
CA GLN A 29 40.36 -20.07 -11.96
C GLN A 29 39.24 -19.06 -11.74
N LEU A 30 39.29 -17.96 -12.49
CA LEU A 30 38.25 -16.95 -12.49
C LEU A 30 36.93 -17.60 -12.96
N LYS A 31 35.94 -17.67 -12.07
CA LYS A 31 34.62 -18.22 -12.38
C LYS A 31 33.66 -17.08 -12.69
N PHE A 32 33.10 -17.09 -13.90
CA PHE A 32 32.00 -16.20 -14.27
C PHE A 32 30.68 -16.84 -13.84
N ARG A 33 29.74 -16.01 -13.37
CA ARG A 33 28.39 -16.43 -13.02
C ARG A 33 27.37 -15.71 -13.87
N SER A 34 26.34 -16.41 -14.30
CA SER A 34 25.22 -15.80 -15.01
C SER A 34 24.38 -14.93 -14.05
N PRO A 35 23.57 -13.98 -14.55
CA PRO A 35 22.62 -13.26 -13.71
C PRO A 35 21.66 -14.19 -12.95
N ALA A 36 21.18 -15.25 -13.61
CA ALA A 36 20.28 -16.22 -12.98
C ALA A 36 20.99 -17.00 -11.87
N GLU A 37 22.25 -17.40 -12.05
CA GLU A 37 23.06 -18.05 -10.99
C GLU A 37 23.29 -17.12 -9.81
N PHE A 38 23.66 -15.86 -10.08
CA PHE A 38 23.86 -14.87 -9.03
C PHE A 38 22.62 -14.73 -8.15
N PHE A 39 21.44 -14.61 -8.75
CA PHE A 39 20.18 -14.48 -8.00
C PHE A 39 19.72 -15.79 -7.36
N ALA A 40 20.07 -16.94 -7.93
CA ALA A 40 19.82 -18.25 -7.35
C ALA A 40 20.57 -18.43 -6.02
N GLU A 41 21.79 -17.91 -5.93
CA GLU A 41 22.60 -17.95 -4.70
C GLU A 41 22.25 -16.82 -3.73
N ASN A 42 21.86 -15.64 -4.22
CA ASN A 42 21.60 -14.44 -3.41
C ASN A 42 20.11 -14.14 -3.23
N LYS A 43 19.36 -15.14 -2.76
CA LYS A 43 17.89 -15.15 -2.62
C LYS A 43 17.33 -13.97 -1.80
N ASN A 44 18.08 -13.55 -0.80
CA ASN A 44 17.69 -12.46 0.12
C ASN A 44 17.52 -11.12 -0.60
N ILE A 45 18.28 -10.88 -1.67
CA ILE A 45 18.26 -9.62 -2.41
C ILE A 45 16.89 -9.38 -3.05
N ALA A 46 16.24 -10.44 -3.51
CA ALA A 46 14.94 -10.41 -4.18
C ALA A 46 13.74 -10.69 -3.27
N GLY A 47 13.96 -10.85 -1.95
CA GLY A 47 12.88 -11.13 -0.99
C GLY A 47 12.37 -12.58 -1.02
N PHE A 48 13.22 -13.52 -1.43
CA PHE A 48 12.99 -14.98 -1.40
C PHE A 48 13.85 -15.66 -0.32
N ASP A 49 14.07 -14.97 0.79
CA ASP A 49 14.87 -15.42 1.94
C ASP A 49 14.24 -16.61 2.70
N ASN A 50 12.92 -16.64 2.76
CA ASN A 50 12.11 -17.62 3.49
C ASN A 50 11.00 -18.15 2.57
N ASP A 51 10.68 -19.45 2.68
CA ASP A 51 9.57 -20.12 2.00
C ASP A 51 8.26 -19.33 2.14
N GLY A 52 7.97 -18.84 3.35
CA GLY A 52 6.76 -18.06 3.60
C GLY A 52 6.73 -16.71 2.86
N ARG A 53 7.84 -15.95 2.92
CA ARG A 53 7.96 -14.68 2.20
C ARG A 53 7.91 -14.89 0.69
N SER A 54 8.50 -15.97 0.20
CA SER A 54 8.50 -16.35 -1.22
C SER A 54 7.09 -16.56 -1.78
N LEU A 55 6.19 -17.19 -1.00
CA LEU A 55 4.79 -17.34 -1.36
C LEU A 55 4.09 -15.98 -1.54
N TYR A 56 4.27 -15.09 -0.55
CA TYR A 56 3.74 -13.74 -0.60
C TYR A 56 4.31 -12.95 -1.80
N THR A 57 5.63 -12.96 -1.97
CA THR A 57 6.33 -12.22 -3.03
C THR A 57 5.90 -12.71 -4.42
N THR A 58 5.70 -14.03 -4.60
CA THR A 58 5.22 -14.59 -5.86
C THR A 58 3.81 -14.09 -6.21
N VAL A 59 2.87 -14.14 -5.25
CA VAL A 59 1.52 -13.61 -5.47
C VAL A 59 1.57 -12.12 -5.79
N ARG A 60 2.34 -11.34 -5.03
CA ARG A 60 2.52 -9.90 -5.22
C ARG A 60 3.04 -9.58 -6.64
N GLU A 61 4.13 -10.19 -7.06
CA GLU A 61 4.78 -9.89 -8.35
C GLU A 61 3.90 -10.26 -9.55
N LEU A 62 3.17 -11.38 -9.47
CA LEU A 62 2.24 -11.78 -10.53
C LEU A 62 1.02 -10.85 -10.60
N VAL A 63 0.46 -10.44 -9.45
CA VAL A 63 -0.67 -9.50 -9.38
C VAL A 63 -0.27 -8.11 -9.89
N GLU A 64 0.91 -7.60 -9.50
CA GLU A 64 1.41 -6.30 -9.96
C GLU A 64 1.55 -6.26 -11.48
N ASN A 65 2.10 -7.32 -12.08
CA ASN A 65 2.20 -7.43 -13.53
C ASN A 65 0.85 -7.54 -14.24
N GLY A 66 -0.10 -8.29 -13.68
CA GLY A 66 -1.45 -8.39 -14.24
C GLY A 66 -2.17 -7.05 -14.27
N ILE A 67 -2.04 -6.24 -13.21
CA ILE A 67 -2.61 -4.89 -13.15
C ILE A 67 -1.89 -3.95 -14.12
N ASP A 68 -0.54 -3.99 -14.17
CA ASP A 68 0.24 -3.21 -15.14
C ASP A 68 -0.24 -3.53 -16.57
N ALA A 69 -0.44 -4.81 -16.92
CA ALA A 69 -0.90 -5.23 -18.24
C ALA A 69 -2.32 -4.74 -18.58
N ALA A 70 -3.23 -4.77 -17.62
CA ALA A 70 -4.60 -4.25 -17.79
C ALA A 70 -4.62 -2.72 -17.95
N GLU A 71 -3.86 -2.00 -17.14
CA GLU A 71 -3.77 -0.54 -17.22
C GLU A 71 -3.10 -0.09 -18.52
N VAL A 72 -2.06 -0.78 -18.98
CA VAL A 72 -1.42 -0.50 -20.28
C VAL A 72 -2.41 -0.72 -21.43
N ALA A 73 -3.24 -1.76 -21.35
CA ALA A 73 -4.31 -2.01 -22.30
C ALA A 73 -5.53 -1.08 -22.15
N GLN A 74 -5.53 -0.18 -21.15
CA GLN A 74 -6.65 0.72 -20.82
C GLN A 74 -7.98 -0.03 -20.61
N VAL A 75 -7.89 -1.23 -20.02
CA VAL A 75 -9.06 -2.02 -19.63
C VAL A 75 -9.18 -2.05 -18.12
N LEU A 76 -10.41 -2.18 -17.62
CA LEU A 76 -10.66 -2.28 -16.18
C LEU A 76 -10.09 -3.62 -15.67
N PRO A 77 -9.10 -3.60 -14.75
CA PRO A 77 -8.41 -4.82 -14.33
C PRO A 77 -9.36 -5.82 -13.67
N LEU A 78 -9.31 -7.06 -14.14
CA LEU A 78 -9.92 -8.24 -13.55
C LEU A 78 -8.79 -9.25 -13.30
N ILE A 79 -8.49 -9.48 -12.03
CA ILE A 79 -7.39 -10.35 -11.62
C ILE A 79 -7.95 -11.52 -10.81
N GLU A 80 -7.81 -12.73 -11.32
CA GLU A 80 -8.16 -13.97 -10.65
C GLU A 80 -6.89 -14.62 -10.08
N ILE A 81 -6.90 -14.92 -8.79
CA ILE A 81 -5.79 -15.50 -8.06
C ILE A 81 -6.29 -16.81 -7.46
N ARG A 82 -5.68 -17.92 -7.85
CA ARG A 82 -5.97 -19.24 -7.31
C ARG A 82 -4.72 -19.79 -6.64
N LEU A 83 -4.85 -20.10 -5.35
CA LEU A 83 -3.79 -20.68 -4.55
C LEU A 83 -4.22 -22.08 -4.10
N GLU A 84 -3.55 -23.10 -4.61
CA GLU A 84 -3.86 -24.50 -4.29
C GLU A 84 -2.79 -25.10 -3.38
N GLU A 85 -3.21 -25.74 -2.29
CA GLU A 85 -2.34 -26.52 -1.43
C GLU A 85 -2.06 -27.88 -2.07
N LEU A 86 -0.78 -28.23 -2.18
CA LEU A 86 -0.32 -29.54 -2.62
C LEU A 86 0.26 -30.31 -1.43
N SER A 87 -0.33 -31.47 -1.15
CA SER A 87 0.30 -32.42 -0.24
C SER A 87 1.57 -32.99 -0.83
N ARG A 88 2.42 -33.47 0.07
CA ARG A 88 3.70 -34.07 -0.30
C ARG A 88 3.55 -35.25 -1.25
N ALA A 89 2.50 -36.06 -1.09
CA ALA A 89 2.19 -37.17 -1.99
C ALA A 89 1.85 -36.68 -3.40
N ARG A 90 0.90 -35.74 -3.54
CA ARG A 90 0.54 -35.14 -4.84
C ARG A 90 1.70 -34.38 -5.49
N PHE A 91 2.54 -33.77 -4.68
CA PHE A 91 3.76 -33.14 -5.17
C PHE A 91 4.70 -34.18 -5.77
N TYR A 92 4.99 -35.28 -5.07
CA TYR A 92 5.85 -36.34 -5.60
C TYR A 92 5.28 -37.04 -6.83
N GLU A 93 3.96 -37.21 -6.90
CA GLU A 93 3.27 -37.65 -8.11
C GLU A 93 3.57 -36.72 -9.29
N ARG A 94 3.42 -35.40 -9.11
CA ARG A 94 3.73 -34.41 -10.16
C ARG A 94 5.21 -34.38 -10.56
N VAL A 95 6.12 -34.72 -9.65
CA VAL A 95 7.57 -34.79 -9.93
C VAL A 95 7.98 -36.15 -10.54
N GLY A 96 7.07 -37.13 -10.59
CA GLY A 96 7.37 -38.48 -11.07
C GLY A 96 8.16 -39.35 -10.08
N MET A 97 8.06 -39.04 -8.77
CA MET A 97 8.70 -39.77 -7.66
C MET A 97 7.69 -40.64 -6.89
N GLU A 98 6.83 -41.35 -7.60
CA GLU A 98 5.84 -42.25 -6.99
C GLU A 98 6.51 -43.38 -6.19
N GLY A 99 5.94 -43.72 -5.02
CA GLY A 99 6.31 -44.93 -4.27
C GLY A 99 7.69 -44.92 -3.57
N THR A 100 8.37 -43.78 -3.46
CA THR A 100 9.64 -43.68 -2.70
C THR A 100 9.39 -43.44 -1.21
N GLU A 101 8.90 -44.46 -0.51
CA GLU A 101 8.88 -44.43 0.95
C GLU A 101 10.30 -44.37 1.51
N ARG A 102 10.49 -43.57 2.57
CA ARG A 102 11.79 -43.46 3.26
C ARG A 102 12.12 -44.83 3.90
N ARG A 103 13.03 -45.58 3.28
CA ARG A 103 13.39 -46.95 3.73
C ARG A 103 14.28 -46.98 4.97
N ASP A 104 15.06 -45.94 5.21
CA ASP A 104 15.95 -45.83 6.37
C ASP A 104 15.75 -44.48 7.06
N GLU A 105 14.99 -44.47 8.16
CA GLU A 105 14.77 -43.27 8.95
C GLU A 105 16.03 -42.76 9.66
N THR A 106 17.05 -43.60 9.87
CA THR A 106 18.27 -43.22 10.59
C THR A 106 19.14 -42.26 9.78
N LEU A 107 19.07 -42.34 8.44
CA LEU A 107 19.72 -41.46 7.47
C LEU A 107 19.19 -40.02 7.52
N TYR A 108 17.95 -39.81 7.96
CA TYR A 108 17.28 -38.51 8.01
C TYR A 108 17.24 -37.91 9.42
N LYS A 109 17.91 -38.52 10.40
CA LYS A 109 18.14 -37.92 11.71
C LYS A 109 19.17 -36.81 11.54
N ASP A 110 18.72 -35.56 11.55
CA ASP A 110 19.60 -34.40 11.41
C ASP A 110 20.67 -34.42 12.51
N PHE A 111 21.91 -34.74 12.13
CA PHE A 111 23.05 -34.84 13.04
C PHE A 111 23.24 -33.54 13.85
N HIS A 112 22.91 -32.39 13.26
CA HIS A 112 22.96 -31.08 13.89
C HIS A 112 21.84 -30.85 14.92
N VAL A 113 20.62 -31.32 14.66
CA VAL A 113 19.49 -31.27 15.61
C VAL A 113 19.78 -32.17 16.79
N GLN A 114 20.31 -33.37 16.52
CA GLN A 114 20.73 -34.33 17.54
C GLN A 114 21.87 -33.78 18.40
N ARG A 115 22.87 -33.14 17.80
CA ARG A 115 23.97 -32.48 18.54
C ARG A 115 23.49 -31.30 19.39
N LYS A 116 22.52 -30.50 18.90
CA LYS A 116 21.88 -29.42 19.69
C LYS A 116 21.06 -29.95 20.85
N LEU A 117 20.28 -31.02 20.64
CA LEU A 117 19.52 -31.71 21.69
C LEU A 117 20.44 -32.31 22.76
N VAL A 118 21.54 -32.95 22.35
CA VAL A 118 22.56 -33.49 23.27
C VAL A 118 23.29 -32.38 24.03
N ALA A 119 23.61 -31.26 23.38
CA ALA A 119 24.22 -30.11 24.05
C ALA A 119 23.25 -29.45 25.05
N ALA A 120 21.97 -29.32 24.68
CA ALA A 120 20.92 -28.77 25.54
C ALA A 120 20.64 -29.68 26.75
N SER A 121 20.60 -31.00 26.55
CA SER A 121 20.41 -31.96 27.65
C SER A 121 21.63 -32.02 28.57
N ALA A 122 22.85 -31.93 28.03
CA ALA A 122 24.07 -31.82 28.82
C ALA A 122 24.13 -30.52 29.64
N ALA A 123 23.68 -29.39 29.05
CA ALA A 123 23.57 -28.11 29.76
C ALA A 123 22.51 -28.15 30.86
N ALA A 124 21.36 -28.78 30.61
CA ALA A 124 20.30 -28.98 31.60
C ALA A 124 20.77 -29.90 32.74
N ALA A 125 21.49 -30.99 32.43
CA ALA A 125 22.06 -31.89 33.43
C ALA A 125 23.13 -31.20 34.29
N ARG A 126 23.96 -30.33 33.69
CA ARG A 126 24.92 -29.48 34.44
C ARG A 126 24.20 -28.51 35.37
N ARG A 127 23.13 -27.85 34.91
CA ARG A 127 22.30 -26.94 35.74
C ARG A 127 21.62 -27.68 36.89
N LYS A 128 21.15 -28.90 36.67
CA LYS A 128 20.54 -29.74 37.71
C LYS A 128 21.56 -30.18 38.76
N ARG A 129 22.74 -30.66 38.35
CA ARG A 129 23.84 -31.01 39.26
C ARG A 129 24.39 -29.81 40.04
N ALA A 130 24.43 -28.63 39.43
CA ALA A 130 24.81 -27.40 40.13
C ALA A 130 23.78 -26.98 41.20
N ARG A 131 22.49 -27.22 40.96
CA ARG A 131 21.42 -27.02 41.96
C ARG A 131 21.46 -28.07 43.08
N GLU A 132 21.83 -29.31 42.78
CA GLU A 132 21.89 -30.40 43.76
C GLU A 132 23.15 -30.36 44.63
N ASN A 133 24.27 -29.82 44.13
CA ASN A 133 25.55 -29.76 44.86
C ASN A 133 25.80 -28.48 45.67
N GLY A 134 24.79 -27.59 45.80
CA GLY A 134 24.84 -26.49 46.77
C GLY A 134 26.03 -25.52 46.66
N SER A 135 26.65 -25.36 45.49
CA SER A 135 27.73 -24.39 45.29
C SER A 135 27.23 -23.15 44.55
N THR A 136 26.92 -22.11 45.32
CA THR A 136 26.85 -20.73 44.81
C THR A 136 28.26 -20.25 44.45
N PRO A 137 28.53 -19.76 43.23
CA PRO A 137 29.76 -19.05 42.95
C PRO A 137 29.70 -17.67 43.62
N ALA A 138 30.70 -17.42 44.47
CA ALA A 138 30.90 -16.20 45.22
C ALA A 138 31.05 -14.96 44.34
N GLU A 139 30.55 -13.84 44.86
CA GLU A 139 30.88 -12.49 44.43
C GLU A 139 32.40 -12.27 44.51
N THR A 140 33.01 -11.80 43.43
CA THR A 140 34.28 -11.08 43.52
C THR A 140 34.32 -9.98 42.48
N THR A 141 34.70 -8.81 42.97
CA THR A 141 34.63 -7.48 42.43
C THR A 141 35.72 -7.16 41.41
N GLY A 142 35.41 -6.26 40.46
CA GLY A 142 36.37 -5.29 39.91
C GLY A 142 36.77 -5.42 38.44
N ALA A 143 36.08 -4.71 37.54
CA ALA A 143 36.67 -3.71 36.63
C ALA A 143 35.65 -3.11 35.65
N ILE A 144 35.77 -1.80 35.46
CA ILE A 144 34.87 -0.82 34.81
C ILE A 144 34.74 -1.02 33.29
N ALA A 145 33.50 -0.93 32.76
CA ALA A 145 33.18 -0.41 31.41
C ALA A 145 31.71 0.07 31.34
N GLU A 146 31.51 1.17 30.61
CA GLU A 146 30.33 2.06 30.51
C GLU A 146 29.02 1.45 29.97
N PRO A 147 27.85 2.13 30.17
CA PRO A 147 26.54 1.53 30.01
C PRO A 147 26.06 1.59 28.55
N THR A 148 25.82 0.42 27.95
CA THR A 148 24.95 0.31 26.78
C THR A 148 23.66 -0.41 27.18
N THR A 149 22.57 0.25 26.79
CA THR A 149 21.16 -0.06 27.01
C THR A 149 20.81 -1.55 26.98
N ALA A 150 20.23 -2.02 28.07
CA ALA A 150 19.61 -3.33 28.20
C ALA A 150 18.43 -3.49 27.22
N ALA A 151 18.51 -4.53 26.39
CA ALA A 151 17.38 -5.19 25.77
C ALA A 151 17.36 -6.64 26.30
N GLU A 152 16.19 -7.05 26.77
CA GLU A 152 15.90 -8.33 27.41
C GLU A 152 16.23 -9.55 26.54
N PRO A 153 16.80 -10.64 27.09
CA PRO A 153 16.81 -11.95 26.47
C PRO A 153 16.04 -12.97 27.34
N GLU A 154 14.71 -12.84 27.45
CA GLU A 154 13.88 -13.84 28.15
C GLU A 154 12.71 -14.42 27.31
N THR A 155 12.71 -14.24 25.99
CA THR A 155 11.68 -14.87 25.13
C THR A 155 12.21 -15.88 24.11
N ASP A 156 13.53 -15.97 23.90
CA ASP A 156 14.11 -16.87 22.90
C ASP A 156 14.35 -18.32 23.37
N ALA A 157 14.32 -18.58 24.67
CA ALA A 157 14.48 -19.93 25.21
C ALA A 157 13.16 -20.75 25.22
N ALA A 158 12.00 -20.08 25.28
CA ALA A 158 10.70 -20.76 25.25
C ALA A 158 10.31 -21.24 23.83
N ASN A 159 10.80 -20.56 22.79
CA ASN A 159 10.59 -20.99 21.39
C ASN A 159 11.53 -22.12 20.93
N ALA A 160 12.56 -22.45 21.71
CA ALA A 160 13.48 -23.54 21.37
C ALA A 160 12.91 -24.95 21.69
N HIS A 161 11.89 -25.05 22.54
CA HIS A 161 11.28 -26.34 22.93
C HIS A 161 10.03 -26.73 22.11
N ALA A 162 9.52 -25.86 21.23
CA ALA A 162 8.45 -26.19 20.28
C ALA A 162 8.96 -26.60 18.88
N GLY A 163 10.28 -26.57 18.64
CA GLY A 163 10.89 -26.75 17.31
C GLY A 163 11.34 -28.16 16.95
N GLY A 164 11.01 -29.18 17.74
CA GLY A 164 11.58 -30.54 17.59
C GLY A 164 11.05 -31.38 16.43
N ASN A 165 9.85 -31.07 15.90
CA ASN A 165 9.21 -31.86 14.83
C ASN A 165 8.79 -31.04 13.59
N ALA A 166 9.06 -29.73 13.55
CA ALA A 166 8.53 -28.84 12.51
C ALA A 166 9.43 -28.72 11.25
N ALA A 167 10.63 -29.32 11.24
CA ALA A 167 11.56 -29.16 10.12
C ALA A 167 11.20 -29.98 8.85
N ASN A 168 10.17 -30.82 8.88
CA ASN A 168 9.91 -31.82 7.83
C ASN A 168 8.55 -31.74 7.10
N ASP A 169 7.71 -30.74 7.36
CA ASP A 169 6.49 -30.50 6.57
C ASP A 169 6.69 -29.32 5.61
N ALA A 170 7.46 -29.57 4.55
CA ALA A 170 7.49 -28.66 3.40
C ALA A 170 6.13 -28.68 2.70
N HIS A 171 5.36 -27.60 2.80
CA HIS A 171 4.11 -27.44 2.08
C HIS A 171 4.38 -26.80 0.71
N TYR A 172 3.80 -27.37 -0.33
CA TYR A 172 3.90 -26.88 -1.70
C TYR A 172 2.58 -26.24 -2.10
N TYR A 173 2.65 -25.22 -2.96
CA TYR A 173 1.47 -24.51 -3.42
C TYR A 173 1.55 -24.25 -4.92
N VAL A 174 0.43 -24.38 -5.61
CA VAL A 174 0.26 -23.88 -6.98
C VAL A 174 -0.30 -22.47 -6.90
N VAL A 175 0.47 -21.49 -7.37
CA VAL A 175 0.00 -20.11 -7.51
C VAL A 175 -0.36 -19.90 -8.97
N THR A 176 -1.64 -19.68 -9.24
CA THR A 176 -2.14 -19.28 -10.56
C THR A 176 -2.67 -17.86 -10.48
N VAL A 177 -2.18 -16.98 -11.35
CA VAL A 177 -2.72 -15.63 -11.52
C VAL A 177 -3.14 -15.46 -12.97
N ARG A 178 -4.38 -15.01 -13.17
CA ARG A 178 -4.97 -14.73 -14.47
C ARG A 178 -5.44 -13.28 -14.52
N ASP A 179 -5.07 -12.60 -15.58
CA ASP A 179 -5.45 -11.21 -15.85
C ASP A 179 -6.22 -11.09 -17.17
N ASN A 180 -6.90 -9.95 -17.33
CA ASN A 180 -7.57 -9.55 -18.57
C ASN A 180 -6.78 -8.50 -19.38
N GLY A 181 -5.45 -8.46 -19.22
CA GLY A 181 -4.59 -7.40 -19.72
C GLY A 181 -4.25 -7.48 -21.21
N SER A 182 -3.14 -6.84 -21.60
CA SER A 182 -2.69 -6.78 -22.99
C SER A 182 -2.26 -8.13 -23.58
N GLY A 183 -2.02 -9.15 -22.76
CA GLY A 183 -1.36 -10.39 -23.19
C GLY A 183 0.10 -10.19 -23.57
N MET A 184 0.74 -11.26 -24.04
CA MET A 184 2.09 -11.26 -24.58
C MET A 184 2.11 -11.75 -26.05
N PRO A 185 2.96 -11.19 -26.92
CA PRO A 185 3.15 -11.70 -28.27
C PRO A 185 3.70 -13.12 -28.24
N HIS A 186 3.17 -14.00 -29.09
CA HIS A 186 3.54 -15.43 -29.17
C HIS A 186 5.07 -15.64 -29.11
N ASP A 187 5.79 -15.09 -30.09
CA ASP A 187 7.24 -15.30 -30.27
C ASP A 187 8.10 -14.71 -29.13
N ALA A 188 7.55 -13.77 -28.36
CA ALA A 188 8.25 -13.11 -27.28
C ALA A 188 8.08 -13.82 -25.92
N VAL A 189 7.12 -14.73 -25.76
CA VAL A 189 6.80 -15.35 -24.46
C VAL A 189 8.03 -15.99 -23.78
N PRO A 190 8.82 -16.85 -24.46
CA PRO A 190 9.95 -17.51 -23.82
C PRO A 190 11.04 -16.54 -23.37
N SER A 191 11.37 -15.54 -24.21
CA SER A 191 12.42 -14.56 -23.92
C SER A 191 11.98 -13.54 -22.86
N MET A 192 10.72 -13.13 -22.89
CA MET A 192 10.14 -12.21 -21.90
C MET A 192 10.17 -12.79 -20.50
N LEU A 193 9.99 -14.10 -20.32
CA LEU A 193 9.87 -14.74 -19.00
C LEU A 193 11.12 -15.53 -18.57
N GLY A 194 11.83 -16.17 -19.50
CA GLY A 194 12.94 -17.08 -19.17
C GLY A 194 14.34 -16.45 -19.13
N VAL A 195 14.49 -15.17 -19.47
CA VAL A 195 15.80 -14.47 -19.41
C VAL A 195 15.82 -13.48 -18.25
N VAL A 196 16.63 -13.73 -17.23
CA VAL A 196 16.79 -12.84 -16.07
C VAL A 196 17.53 -11.56 -16.50
N LEU A 197 17.11 -10.39 -15.97
CA LEU A 197 17.58 -9.06 -16.38
C LEU A 197 17.32 -8.67 -17.84
N ALA A 198 16.38 -9.34 -18.52
CA ALA A 198 15.75 -8.80 -19.71
C ALA A 198 14.46 -8.07 -19.33
N GLY A 199 14.13 -6.96 -19.97
CA GLY A 199 12.88 -6.28 -19.68
C GLY A 199 12.69 -5.00 -20.48
N THR A 200 11.44 -4.59 -20.63
CA THR A 200 11.03 -3.34 -21.27
C THR A 200 11.03 -2.15 -20.29
N LYS A 201 11.23 -2.41 -18.99
CA LYS A 201 11.06 -1.43 -17.90
C LYS A 201 12.32 -0.59 -17.60
N TYR A 202 13.33 -0.55 -18.50
CA TYR A 202 14.56 0.24 -18.31
C TYR A 202 14.45 1.73 -18.69
N VAL A 203 13.23 2.19 -18.97
CA VAL A 203 12.93 3.59 -19.31
C VAL A 203 12.60 4.42 -18.07
N VAL A 204 12.80 5.73 -18.14
CA VAL A 204 12.35 6.66 -17.08
C VAL A 204 10.84 6.81 -17.16
N GLN A 205 10.13 5.90 -16.50
CA GLN A 205 8.68 5.87 -16.46
C GLN A 205 8.26 5.37 -15.09
N GLN A 206 7.16 5.90 -14.56
CA GLN A 206 6.56 5.30 -13.37
C GLN A 206 6.13 3.86 -13.68
N SER A 207 6.59 2.94 -12.84
CA SER A 207 6.21 1.53 -12.88
C SER A 207 6.10 0.98 -11.46
N ARG A 208 5.27 -0.05 -11.29
CA ARG A 208 5.18 -0.84 -10.05
C ARG A 208 6.52 -1.57 -9.80
N GLY A 209 6.98 -2.30 -10.82
CA GLY A 209 8.28 -2.99 -10.81
C GLY A 209 9.39 -2.26 -11.58
N LYS A 210 10.53 -1.96 -10.92
CA LYS A 210 11.66 -1.20 -11.51
C LYS A 210 12.60 -1.99 -12.45
N PHE A 211 12.83 -3.28 -12.21
CA PHE A 211 13.95 -4.00 -12.84
C PHE A 211 13.51 -5.03 -13.89
N GLY A 212 12.21 -5.18 -14.16
CA GLY A 212 11.69 -6.31 -14.94
C GLY A 212 12.03 -7.69 -14.33
N LEU A 213 12.49 -7.70 -13.08
CA LEU A 213 13.11 -8.84 -12.42
C LEU A 213 12.14 -9.63 -11.55
N GLY A 214 11.15 -8.98 -10.93
CA GLY A 214 10.40 -9.56 -9.82
C GLY A 214 9.60 -10.82 -10.18
N SER A 215 8.76 -10.77 -11.23
CA SER A 215 8.12 -11.99 -11.76
C SER A 215 9.12 -13.08 -12.16
N LYS A 216 10.24 -12.73 -12.81
CA LYS A 216 11.30 -13.70 -13.19
C LYS A 216 11.96 -14.34 -11.98
N MET A 217 12.07 -13.61 -10.88
CA MET A 217 12.55 -14.15 -9.61
C MET A 217 11.57 -15.14 -9.02
N ALA A 218 10.26 -14.88 -9.13
CA ALA A 218 9.25 -15.86 -8.74
C ALA A 218 9.33 -17.14 -9.60
N LEU A 219 9.55 -16.99 -10.91
CA LEU A 219 9.76 -18.12 -11.83
C LEU A 219 11.03 -18.92 -11.49
N LEU A 220 12.16 -18.22 -11.29
CA LEU A 220 13.42 -18.82 -10.89
C LEU A 220 13.32 -19.52 -9.54
N TRP A 221 12.58 -18.92 -8.59
CA TRP A 221 12.30 -19.54 -7.29
C TRP A 221 11.44 -20.79 -7.41
N SER A 222 10.41 -20.78 -8.24
CA SER A 222 9.61 -21.97 -8.56
C SER A 222 10.50 -23.12 -9.00
N LYS A 223 11.39 -22.87 -9.97
CA LYS A 223 12.36 -23.86 -10.44
C LYS A 223 13.30 -24.32 -9.33
N MET A 224 13.90 -23.40 -8.58
CA MET A 224 14.84 -23.78 -7.51
C MET A 224 14.21 -24.55 -6.35
N SER A 225 12.95 -24.22 -6.01
CA SER A 225 12.28 -24.80 -4.85
C SER A 225 11.60 -26.13 -5.15
N THR A 226 11.09 -26.31 -6.37
CA THR A 226 10.30 -27.50 -6.74
C THR A 226 10.82 -28.25 -7.96
N GLY A 227 11.60 -27.60 -8.83
CA GLY A 227 12.06 -28.17 -10.10
C GLY A 227 10.97 -28.33 -11.15
N LEU A 228 9.71 -27.98 -10.84
CA LEU A 228 8.60 -28.12 -11.77
C LEU A 228 8.57 -26.97 -12.78
N PRO A 229 8.16 -27.25 -14.03
CA PRO A 229 8.12 -26.23 -15.07
C PRO A 229 6.99 -25.23 -14.83
N ILE A 230 7.13 -24.06 -15.45
CA ILE A 230 6.22 -22.93 -15.37
C ILE A 230 5.22 -23.04 -16.51
N ARG A 231 3.93 -22.95 -16.22
CA ARG A 231 2.88 -22.97 -17.25
C ARG A 231 2.36 -21.55 -17.50
N ILE A 232 2.40 -21.12 -18.75
CA ILE A 232 1.92 -19.82 -19.21
C ILE A 232 0.88 -20.04 -20.31
N CYS A 233 -0.25 -19.34 -20.21
CA CYS A 233 -1.25 -19.26 -21.27
C CYS A 233 -1.55 -17.78 -21.55
N THR A 234 -1.40 -17.33 -22.79
CA THR A 234 -1.55 -15.89 -23.10
C THR A 234 -2.05 -15.64 -24.51
N THR A 235 -2.75 -14.52 -24.70
CA THR A 235 -3.10 -13.99 -26.02
C THR A 235 -3.33 -12.48 -25.95
N GLU A 236 -2.94 -11.77 -27.01
CA GLU A 236 -3.13 -10.32 -27.13
C GLU A 236 -4.60 -9.94 -27.45
N ASP A 237 -5.33 -10.88 -28.05
CA ASP A 237 -6.68 -10.67 -28.58
C ASP A 237 -7.55 -11.91 -28.32
N ALA A 238 -8.80 -11.68 -27.92
CA ALA A 238 -9.82 -12.69 -27.69
C ALA A 238 -10.15 -13.51 -28.94
N SER A 239 -9.94 -12.95 -30.14
CA SER A 239 -10.16 -13.64 -31.41
C SER A 239 -9.00 -14.55 -31.84
N ARG A 240 -7.81 -14.36 -31.25
CA ARG A 240 -6.60 -15.11 -31.59
C ARG A 240 -6.50 -16.40 -30.77
N PRO A 241 -5.85 -17.45 -31.31
CA PRO A 241 -5.56 -18.65 -30.53
C PRO A 241 -4.63 -18.33 -29.35
N LEU A 242 -4.79 -19.09 -28.28
CA LEU A 242 -3.99 -18.99 -27.07
C LEU A 242 -2.59 -19.54 -27.34
N THR A 243 -1.57 -18.87 -26.82
CA THR A 243 -0.22 -19.43 -26.74
C THR A 243 -0.09 -20.19 -25.43
N LEU A 244 0.05 -21.51 -25.50
CA LEU A 244 0.41 -22.35 -24.37
C LEU A 244 1.92 -22.56 -24.39
N CYS A 245 2.59 -22.09 -23.34
CA CYS A 245 4.03 -22.22 -23.16
C CYS A 245 4.30 -22.89 -21.81
N VAL A 246 4.92 -24.07 -21.82
CA VAL A 246 5.48 -24.71 -20.63
C VAL A 246 6.99 -24.49 -20.67
N LEU A 247 7.47 -23.68 -19.74
CA LEU A 247 8.81 -23.12 -19.73
C LEU A 247 9.59 -23.63 -18.51
N ASP A 248 10.82 -24.01 -18.75
CA ASP A 248 11.85 -24.16 -17.75
C ASP A 248 12.98 -23.13 -17.98
N ILE A 249 13.88 -22.93 -17.01
CA ILE A 249 14.94 -21.90 -17.08
C ILE A 249 16.31 -22.53 -16.89
N ASP A 250 17.19 -22.49 -17.90
CA ASP A 250 18.61 -22.85 -17.71
C ASP A 250 19.30 -21.74 -16.90
N ILE A 251 19.51 -22.00 -15.61
CA ILE A 251 20.10 -21.05 -14.67
C ILE A 251 21.55 -20.75 -15.07
N ALA A 252 22.31 -21.74 -15.51
CA ALA A 252 23.72 -21.55 -15.86
C ALA A 252 23.90 -20.68 -17.10
N LYS A 253 23.03 -20.88 -18.11
CA LYS A 253 23.09 -20.10 -19.36
C LYS A 253 22.26 -18.81 -19.34
N ASN A 254 21.38 -18.64 -18.36
CA ASN A 254 20.37 -17.58 -18.33
C ASN A 254 19.49 -17.57 -19.59
N GLN A 255 19.00 -18.75 -19.99
CA GLN A 255 18.22 -18.96 -21.20
C GLN A 255 16.92 -19.73 -20.91
N PRO A 256 15.84 -19.47 -21.65
CA PRO A 256 14.62 -20.26 -21.58
C PRO A 256 14.88 -21.67 -22.15
N ASP A 257 14.37 -22.69 -21.46
CA ASP A 257 14.26 -24.05 -21.95
C ASP A 257 12.77 -24.37 -22.16
N VAL A 258 12.36 -24.49 -23.42
CA VAL A 258 10.92 -24.54 -23.78
C VAL A 258 10.50 -26.00 -23.95
N LEU A 259 9.67 -26.49 -23.04
CA LEU A 259 9.20 -27.88 -23.04
C LEU A 259 7.97 -28.08 -23.93
N VAL A 260 7.02 -27.15 -23.88
CA VAL A 260 5.81 -27.15 -24.71
C VAL A 260 5.60 -25.74 -25.25
N TYR A 261 5.32 -25.63 -26.55
CA TYR A 261 5.06 -24.36 -27.20
C TYR A 261 4.11 -24.55 -28.38
N GLU A 262 2.84 -24.26 -28.15
CA GLU A 262 1.79 -24.53 -29.11
C GLU A 262 0.67 -23.47 -29.09
N ARG A 263 -0.10 -23.43 -30.17
CA ARG A 263 -1.29 -22.58 -30.30
C ARG A 263 -2.54 -23.40 -30.06
N VAL A 264 -3.30 -23.04 -29.03
CA VAL A 264 -4.53 -23.72 -28.62
C VAL A 264 -5.75 -22.88 -29.03
N PRO A 265 -6.85 -23.48 -29.51
CA PRO A 265 -8.07 -22.74 -29.83
C PRO A 265 -8.60 -21.93 -28.64
N ASN A 266 -8.98 -20.67 -28.87
CA ASN A 266 -9.51 -19.78 -27.85
C ASN A 266 -11.05 -19.83 -27.77
N ALA A 267 -11.60 -20.96 -27.34
CA ALA A 267 -13.05 -21.19 -27.35
C ALA A 267 -13.84 -20.22 -26.45
N PHE A 268 -13.20 -19.71 -25.38
CA PHE A 268 -13.85 -18.85 -24.38
C PHE A 268 -13.65 -17.36 -24.60
N GLY A 269 -12.97 -16.96 -25.70
CA GLY A 269 -12.68 -15.55 -25.98
C GLY A 269 -11.81 -14.90 -24.90
N PHE A 270 -10.86 -15.63 -24.31
CA PHE A 270 -9.97 -15.09 -23.30
C PHE A 270 -9.00 -14.08 -23.92
N ARG A 271 -8.73 -12.98 -23.22
CA ARG A 271 -7.67 -12.02 -23.54
C ARG A 271 -6.89 -11.74 -22.27
N GLY A 272 -5.56 -11.73 -22.33
CA GLY A 272 -4.70 -11.50 -21.18
C GLY A 272 -3.69 -12.63 -20.97
N THR A 273 -3.22 -12.78 -19.74
CA THR A 273 -2.21 -13.78 -19.38
C THR A 273 -2.64 -14.58 -18.15
N GLU A 274 -2.38 -15.88 -18.17
CA GLU A 274 -2.45 -16.79 -17.04
C GLU A 274 -1.05 -17.36 -16.81
N VAL A 275 -0.53 -17.19 -15.59
CA VAL A 275 0.75 -17.76 -15.16
C VAL A 275 0.51 -18.68 -13.97
N SER A 276 0.96 -19.92 -14.07
CA SER A 276 0.89 -20.93 -13.02
C SER A 276 2.28 -21.43 -12.65
N VAL A 277 2.62 -21.32 -11.37
CA VAL A 277 3.90 -21.76 -10.80
C VAL A 277 3.69 -22.60 -9.56
N THR A 278 4.58 -23.58 -9.34
CA THR A 278 4.55 -24.41 -8.13
C THR A 278 5.70 -24.02 -7.23
N ILE A 279 5.40 -23.57 -6.03
CA ILE A 279 6.41 -23.04 -5.10
C ILE A 279 6.28 -23.69 -3.73
N ARG A 280 7.41 -23.87 -3.07
CA ARG A 280 7.44 -24.19 -1.64
C ARG A 280 7.05 -22.94 -0.83
N GLY A 281 6.18 -23.10 0.17
CA GLY A 281 5.66 -21.96 0.92
C GLY A 281 5.18 -22.29 2.33
N ASN A 282 4.84 -21.24 3.09
CA ASN A 282 4.20 -21.37 4.41
C ASN A 282 2.94 -20.51 4.48
N TRP A 283 1.79 -21.11 4.14
CA TRP A 283 0.49 -20.44 4.17
C TRP A 283 0.05 -20.04 5.58
N LYS A 284 0.29 -20.88 6.60
CA LYS A 284 -0.17 -20.60 7.98
C LYS A 284 0.35 -19.26 8.49
N THR A 285 1.64 -18.98 8.27
CA THR A 285 2.28 -17.74 8.71
C THR A 285 1.97 -16.56 7.78
N TYR A 286 1.92 -16.78 6.45
CA TYR A 286 1.82 -15.69 5.47
C TYR A 286 0.40 -15.39 4.95
N ARG A 287 -0.60 -16.19 5.30
CA ARG A 287 -2.01 -15.94 4.97
C ARG A 287 -2.46 -14.52 5.34
N PRO A 288 -2.22 -14.00 6.57
CA PRO A 288 -2.65 -12.64 6.92
C PRO A 288 -2.03 -11.57 6.02
N TYR A 289 -0.76 -11.73 5.64
CA TYR A 289 -0.04 -10.77 4.80
C TYR A 289 -0.54 -10.77 3.36
N ILE A 290 -0.83 -11.95 2.78
CA ILE A 290 -1.40 -12.05 1.43
C ILE A 290 -2.78 -11.39 1.39
N LEU A 291 -3.63 -11.70 2.37
CA LEU A 291 -4.97 -11.11 2.45
C LEU A 291 -4.91 -9.59 2.71
N GLN A 292 -3.99 -9.13 3.56
CA GLN A 292 -3.77 -7.72 3.82
C GLN A 292 -3.28 -7.00 2.57
N TYR A 293 -2.38 -7.60 1.80
CA TYR A 293 -1.89 -7.04 0.53
C TYR A 293 -3.02 -6.86 -0.47
N LEU A 294 -3.85 -7.89 -0.69
CA LEU A 294 -4.99 -7.79 -1.61
C LEU A 294 -5.99 -6.73 -1.16
N ARG A 295 -6.26 -6.65 0.14
CA ARG A 295 -7.13 -5.59 0.70
C ARG A 295 -6.54 -4.20 0.48
N HIS A 296 -5.25 -4.01 0.73
CA HIS A 296 -4.58 -2.74 0.49
C HIS A 296 -4.54 -2.40 -1.01
N MET A 297 -4.33 -3.39 -1.88
CA MET A 297 -4.45 -3.22 -3.33
C MET A 297 -5.85 -2.73 -3.72
N ALA A 298 -6.90 -3.33 -3.17
CA ALA A 298 -8.29 -2.92 -3.41
C ALA A 298 -8.59 -1.48 -2.93
N ILE A 299 -7.85 -0.95 -1.94
CA ILE A 299 -7.94 0.46 -1.52
C ILE A 299 -7.33 1.38 -2.56
N ILE A 300 -6.10 1.11 -3.04
CA ILE A 300 -5.40 2.04 -3.94
C ILE A 300 -5.85 1.90 -5.41
N THR A 301 -6.48 0.76 -5.76
CA THR A 301 -7.03 0.48 -7.09
C THR A 301 -8.53 0.14 -7.01
N PRO A 302 -9.42 1.10 -6.65
CA PRO A 302 -10.86 0.83 -6.51
C PRO A 302 -11.55 0.47 -7.84
N TYR A 303 -10.87 0.67 -8.97
CA TYR A 303 -11.32 0.30 -10.31
C TYR A 303 -10.95 -1.14 -10.70
N ALA A 304 -10.06 -1.79 -9.94
CA ALA A 304 -9.71 -3.18 -10.16
C ALA A 304 -10.68 -4.10 -9.42
N GLU A 305 -10.89 -5.28 -10.00
CA GLU A 305 -11.62 -6.38 -9.39
C GLU A 305 -10.66 -7.54 -9.10
N PHE A 306 -10.69 -8.07 -7.88
CA PHE A 306 -9.85 -9.19 -7.47
C PHE A 306 -10.71 -10.37 -7.02
N GLY A 307 -10.55 -11.51 -7.69
CA GLY A 307 -11.04 -12.80 -7.22
C GLY A 307 -9.90 -13.57 -6.58
N PHE A 308 -10.03 -13.98 -5.32
CA PHE A 308 -9.05 -14.81 -4.64
C PHE A 308 -9.67 -16.12 -4.19
N GLN A 309 -9.14 -17.24 -4.65
CA GLN A 309 -9.58 -18.58 -4.29
C GLN A 309 -8.44 -19.34 -3.62
N PHE A 310 -8.64 -19.75 -2.36
CA PHE A 310 -7.77 -20.70 -1.69
C PHE A 310 -8.39 -22.09 -1.75
N VAL A 311 -7.67 -23.05 -2.35
CA VAL A 311 -8.07 -24.45 -2.47
C VAL A 311 -7.17 -25.26 -1.54
N ALA A 312 -7.70 -25.64 -0.38
CA ALA A 312 -7.01 -26.53 0.54
C ALA A 312 -7.14 -27.98 0.08
N GLU A 313 -6.25 -28.85 0.58
CA GLU A 313 -6.39 -30.29 0.34
C GLU A 313 -7.71 -30.83 0.93
N GLN A 314 -8.09 -30.33 2.11
CA GLN A 314 -9.39 -30.59 2.71
C GLN A 314 -10.37 -29.51 2.28
N SER A 315 -11.39 -29.88 1.50
CA SER A 315 -12.33 -28.93 0.89
C SER A 315 -12.97 -27.95 1.87
N GLU A 316 -13.19 -28.34 3.13
CA GLU A 316 -13.77 -27.50 4.19
C GLU A 316 -12.93 -26.26 4.55
N ARG A 317 -11.62 -26.28 4.28
CA ARG A 317 -10.72 -25.13 4.54
C ARG A 317 -10.59 -24.21 3.33
N SER A 318 -11.16 -24.59 2.20
CA SER A 318 -11.17 -23.78 0.99
C SER A 318 -12.09 -22.58 1.18
N PHE A 319 -11.69 -21.43 0.68
CA PHE A 319 -12.52 -20.23 0.74
C PHE A 319 -12.26 -19.35 -0.47
N GLN A 320 -13.24 -18.51 -0.78
CA GLN A 320 -13.15 -17.51 -1.83
C GLN A 320 -13.37 -16.13 -1.24
N LEU A 321 -12.62 -15.16 -1.72
CA LEU A 321 -12.79 -13.75 -1.45
C LEU A 321 -12.96 -13.02 -2.76
N HIS A 322 -13.86 -12.05 -2.78
CA HIS A 322 -14.11 -11.19 -3.92
C HIS A 322 -14.02 -9.74 -3.49
N PHE A 323 -13.17 -8.98 -4.19
CA PHE A 323 -13.03 -7.55 -4.01
C PHE A 323 -13.61 -6.86 -5.24
N ALA A 324 -14.92 -6.61 -5.23
CA ALA A 324 -15.64 -5.97 -6.33
C ALA A 324 -15.10 -4.57 -6.64
N ARG A 325 -15.08 -4.14 -7.90
CA ARG A 325 -14.74 -2.75 -8.25
C ARG A 325 -15.83 -1.76 -7.78
N ARG A 326 -15.45 -0.50 -7.60
CA ARG A 326 -16.35 0.61 -7.25
C ARG A 326 -16.19 1.86 -8.13
N SER A 327 -15.14 1.89 -8.95
CA SER A 327 -14.89 2.97 -9.92
C SER A 327 -14.71 2.36 -11.30
N GLU A 328 -15.13 3.09 -12.33
CA GLU A 328 -14.79 2.80 -13.73
C GLU A 328 -13.69 3.76 -14.25
N ARG A 329 -13.27 4.71 -13.41
CA ARG A 329 -12.28 5.72 -13.77
C ARG A 329 -10.86 5.22 -13.50
N VAL A 330 -10.25 4.68 -14.54
CA VAL A 330 -8.82 4.31 -14.54
C VAL A 330 -7.97 5.59 -14.66
N PRO A 331 -6.89 5.74 -13.87
CA PRO A 331 -5.90 6.80 -14.07
C PRO A 331 -5.26 6.73 -15.46
N PRO A 332 -4.85 7.88 -16.04
CA PRO A 332 -4.14 7.87 -17.31
C PRO A 332 -2.83 7.08 -17.19
N PRO A 333 -2.41 6.33 -18.23
CA PRO A 333 -1.21 5.52 -18.16
C PRO A 333 0.03 6.43 -18.03
N PRO A 334 1.04 6.03 -17.25
CA PRO A 334 2.26 6.82 -17.10
C PRO A 334 2.96 6.95 -18.45
N ARG A 335 3.58 8.10 -18.70
CA ARG A 335 4.32 8.36 -19.96
C ARG A 335 5.81 8.25 -19.72
N GLN A 336 6.55 7.82 -20.74
CA GLN A 336 8.00 7.86 -20.70
C GLN A 336 8.48 9.32 -20.64
N ALA A 337 9.31 9.62 -19.66
CA ALA A 337 9.98 10.91 -19.50
C ALA A 337 11.43 10.83 -19.98
N LYS A 338 11.99 12.00 -20.29
CA LYS A 338 13.45 12.15 -20.49
C LYS A 338 14.15 12.29 -19.16
N HIS A 339 15.45 12.06 -19.15
CA HIS A 339 16.25 12.27 -17.94
C HIS A 339 16.34 13.76 -17.63
N HIS A 340 16.09 14.11 -16.36
CA HIS A 340 16.38 15.44 -15.87
C HIS A 340 17.90 15.60 -15.70
N PRO A 341 18.49 16.76 -16.06
CA PRO A 341 19.94 16.99 -15.95
C PRO A 341 20.52 16.62 -14.58
N SER A 342 19.86 17.03 -13.49
CA SER A 342 20.30 16.73 -12.12
C SER A 342 20.17 15.26 -11.70
N SER A 343 19.46 14.42 -12.48
CA SER A 343 19.31 12.98 -12.22
C SER A 343 20.37 12.12 -12.92
N VAL A 344 21.16 12.73 -13.82
CA VAL A 344 22.09 12.03 -14.70
C VAL A 344 23.44 11.87 -13.99
N ASN A 345 23.90 10.63 -13.88
CA ASN A 345 25.27 10.33 -13.48
C ASN A 345 26.13 10.03 -14.71
N GLN A 346 27.45 9.89 -14.52
CA GLN A 346 28.38 9.64 -15.62
C GLN A 346 28.02 8.38 -16.43
N LEU A 347 27.54 7.32 -15.77
CA LEU A 347 27.15 6.07 -16.43
C LEU A 347 25.92 6.27 -17.33
N VAL A 348 24.87 6.90 -16.82
CA VAL A 348 23.65 7.20 -17.57
C VAL A 348 23.98 8.15 -18.71
N LEU A 349 24.83 9.15 -18.48
CA LEU A 349 25.28 10.06 -19.53
C LEU A 349 25.98 9.29 -20.65
N GLN A 350 26.89 8.37 -20.33
CA GLN A 350 27.55 7.52 -21.32
C GLN A 350 26.53 6.68 -22.10
N GLN A 351 25.60 6.02 -21.42
CA GLN A 351 24.56 5.22 -22.08
C GLN A 351 23.69 6.05 -23.04
N LEU A 352 23.37 7.29 -22.66
CA LEU A 352 22.62 8.20 -23.52
C LEU A 352 23.45 8.65 -24.72
N LEU A 353 24.75 8.89 -24.54
CA LEU A 353 25.65 9.25 -25.65
C LEU A 353 25.82 8.09 -26.63
N ASP A 354 25.96 6.86 -26.13
CA ASP A 354 26.12 5.63 -26.93
C ASP A 354 24.83 5.28 -27.70
N ALA A 355 23.66 5.69 -27.20
CA ALA A 355 22.36 5.44 -27.84
C ALA A 355 22.03 6.39 -29.00
N VAL A 356 22.78 7.49 -29.15
CA VAL A 356 22.52 8.55 -30.13
C VAL A 356 23.48 8.43 -31.32
N ASP A 357 23.08 8.94 -32.50
CA ASP A 357 23.97 9.00 -33.67
C ASP A 357 25.26 9.78 -33.30
N PRO A 358 26.46 9.19 -33.48
CA PRO A 358 27.74 9.82 -33.17
C PRO A 358 27.94 11.21 -33.82
N LYS A 359 27.27 11.49 -34.94
CA LYS A 359 27.35 12.77 -35.66
C LYS A 359 26.50 13.88 -35.04
N THR A 360 25.67 13.58 -34.05
CA THR A 360 24.80 14.55 -33.38
C THR A 360 25.66 15.61 -32.68
N SER A 361 25.28 16.88 -32.81
CA SER A 361 25.98 17.96 -32.08
C SER A 361 25.65 17.92 -30.59
N LEU A 362 26.59 18.32 -29.75
CA LEU A 362 26.42 18.33 -28.29
C LEU A 362 25.20 19.18 -27.86
N ILE A 363 24.97 20.32 -28.52
CA ILE A 363 23.80 21.16 -28.28
C ILE A 363 22.50 20.41 -28.62
N ALA A 364 22.47 19.69 -29.75
CA ALA A 364 21.31 18.91 -30.15
C ALA A 364 21.06 17.76 -29.18
N PHE A 365 22.12 17.07 -28.72
CA PHE A 365 22.04 16.05 -27.68
C PHE A 365 21.42 16.61 -26.38
N LEU A 366 21.97 17.70 -25.83
CA LEU A 366 21.47 18.31 -24.59
C LEU A 366 20.01 18.76 -24.69
N THR A 367 19.56 19.17 -25.88
CA THR A 367 18.18 19.62 -26.10
C THR A 367 17.21 18.46 -26.36
N ARG A 368 17.66 17.40 -27.05
CA ARG A 368 16.80 16.29 -27.48
C ARG A 368 16.72 15.17 -26.45
N GLU A 369 17.80 14.87 -25.74
CA GLU A 369 17.87 13.71 -24.84
C GLU A 369 17.55 14.05 -23.38
N LEU A 370 17.84 15.27 -22.93
CA LEU A 370 17.57 15.72 -21.57
C LEU A 370 16.29 16.55 -21.49
N SER A 371 15.60 16.50 -20.35
CA SER A 371 14.47 17.38 -20.06
C SER A 371 14.96 18.76 -19.61
N SER A 372 14.06 19.75 -19.64
CA SER A 372 14.31 21.08 -19.05
C SER A 372 15.50 21.87 -19.62
N ILE A 373 16.05 21.48 -20.78
CA ILE A 373 17.12 22.21 -21.48
C ILE A 373 16.60 22.77 -22.81
N SER A 374 16.54 24.10 -22.89
CA SER A 374 16.28 24.79 -24.15
C SER A 374 17.57 24.90 -24.98
N ARG A 375 17.44 25.13 -26.29
CA ARG A 375 18.59 25.34 -27.18
C ARG A 375 19.48 26.51 -26.72
N GLU A 376 18.88 27.57 -26.15
CA GLU A 376 19.62 28.71 -25.60
C GLU A 376 20.40 28.34 -24.35
N LEU A 377 19.79 27.59 -23.43
CA LEU A 377 20.46 27.10 -22.23
C LEU A 377 21.58 26.13 -22.60
N ALA A 378 21.37 25.24 -23.55
CA ALA A 378 22.40 24.33 -24.05
C ALA A 378 23.63 25.08 -24.58
N LYS A 379 23.43 26.15 -25.36
CA LYS A 379 24.53 27.03 -25.83
C LYS A 379 25.29 27.66 -24.66
N LYS A 380 24.58 28.16 -23.65
CA LYS A 380 25.18 28.74 -22.44
C LYS A 380 25.99 27.71 -21.65
N LEU A 381 25.46 26.51 -21.46
CA LEU A 381 26.16 25.41 -20.78
C LEU A 381 27.44 25.02 -21.52
N VAL A 382 27.39 24.91 -22.85
CA VAL A 382 28.56 24.61 -23.66
C VAL A 382 29.61 25.72 -23.57
N ALA A 383 29.19 26.98 -23.56
CA ALA A 383 30.10 28.12 -23.36
C ALA A 383 30.76 28.11 -21.98
N GLU A 384 30.00 27.82 -20.92
CA GLU A 384 30.49 27.77 -19.53
C GLU A 384 31.55 26.68 -19.33
N MET A 385 31.45 25.56 -20.05
CA MET A 385 32.46 24.51 -19.97
C MET A 385 33.82 24.93 -20.52
N GLY A 386 33.91 25.99 -21.35
CA GLY A 386 35.16 26.45 -21.96
C GLY A 386 35.89 25.38 -22.77
N ALA A 387 37.16 25.60 -23.09
CA ALA A 387 37.95 24.62 -23.84
C ALA A 387 38.00 23.26 -23.11
N PRO A 388 37.86 22.11 -23.83
CA PRO A 388 37.84 21.94 -25.29
C PRO A 388 36.44 22.02 -25.95
N PHE A 389 35.38 22.40 -25.22
CA PHE A 389 34.00 22.39 -25.72
C PHE A 389 33.75 23.50 -26.74
N ARG A 390 33.12 23.13 -27.86
CA ARG A 390 32.76 24.05 -28.95
C ARG A 390 31.27 23.91 -29.28
N PRO A 391 30.59 24.97 -29.75
CA PRO A 391 29.16 24.89 -30.10
C PRO A 391 28.82 23.85 -31.18
N ASP A 392 29.76 23.58 -32.08
CA ASP A 392 29.67 22.62 -33.19
C ASP A 392 30.23 21.23 -32.86
N MET A 393 30.74 21.03 -31.63
CA MET A 393 31.31 19.76 -31.18
C MET A 393 30.30 18.62 -31.29
N ARG A 394 30.77 17.47 -31.79
CA ARG A 394 29.96 16.27 -31.96
C ARG A 394 30.06 15.34 -30.76
N VAL A 395 29.03 14.51 -30.56
CA VAL A 395 29.02 13.49 -29.50
C VAL A 395 30.21 12.53 -29.63
N SER A 396 30.58 12.15 -30.86
CA SER A 396 31.74 11.28 -31.12
C SER A 396 33.10 11.84 -30.67
N GLU A 397 33.19 13.16 -30.47
CA GLU A 397 34.43 13.85 -30.12
C GLU A 397 34.62 13.98 -28.60
N LEU A 398 33.62 13.56 -27.80
CA LEU A 398 33.68 13.63 -26.34
C LEU A 398 34.60 12.54 -25.78
N ASP A 399 35.67 12.96 -25.12
CA ASP A 399 36.53 12.07 -24.34
C ASP A 399 36.00 11.87 -22.91
N GLY A 400 36.58 10.91 -22.18
CA GLY A 400 36.17 10.64 -20.80
C GLY A 400 36.32 11.84 -19.85
N ASN A 401 37.26 12.76 -20.11
CA ASN A 401 37.39 13.99 -19.32
C ASN A 401 36.25 14.98 -19.61
N CYS A 402 35.89 15.16 -20.89
CA CYS A 402 34.77 15.98 -21.29
C CYS A 402 33.47 15.47 -20.67
N ILE A 403 33.24 14.15 -20.71
CA ILE A 403 32.03 13.55 -20.11
C ILE A 403 31.97 13.80 -18.60
N ARG A 404 33.11 13.68 -17.89
CA ARG A 404 33.19 14.03 -16.45
C ARG A 404 32.88 15.50 -16.19
N LYS A 405 33.45 16.41 -16.98
CA LYS A 405 33.24 17.85 -16.83
C LYS A 405 31.79 18.24 -17.13
N LEU A 406 31.20 17.66 -18.18
CA LEU A 406 29.78 17.82 -18.50
C LEU A 406 28.89 17.32 -17.35
N CYS A 407 29.16 16.12 -16.84
CA CYS A 407 28.40 15.56 -15.72
C CYS A 407 28.49 16.44 -14.45
N ALA A 408 29.68 16.96 -14.14
CA ALA A 408 29.87 17.86 -13.01
C ALA A 408 29.07 19.16 -13.18
N LEU A 409 29.08 19.76 -14.38
CA LEU A 409 28.31 20.97 -14.67
C LEU A 409 26.80 20.72 -14.55
N LEU A 410 26.29 19.60 -15.09
CA LEU A 410 24.86 19.25 -14.99
C LEU A 410 24.41 19.02 -13.53
N GLY A 411 25.32 18.60 -12.64
CA GLY A 411 25.02 18.46 -11.22
C GLY A 411 25.00 19.77 -10.44
N GLN A 412 25.74 20.79 -10.90
CA GLN A 412 25.86 22.09 -10.22
C GLN A 412 24.88 23.13 -10.77
N ALA A 413 24.55 23.06 -12.06
CA ALA A 413 23.66 24.02 -12.70
C ALA A 413 22.22 23.88 -12.20
N HIS A 414 21.51 25.02 -12.15
CA HIS A 414 20.11 25.07 -11.76
C HIS A 414 19.21 24.89 -12.99
N PHE A 415 18.27 23.93 -12.91
CA PHE A 415 17.31 23.64 -13.98
C PHE A 415 15.87 23.80 -13.49
N PRO A 416 14.93 24.17 -14.37
CA PRO A 416 13.52 24.15 -14.04
C PRO A 416 13.07 22.75 -13.61
N PRO A 417 12.21 22.65 -12.56
CA PRO A 417 11.75 21.36 -12.06
C PRO A 417 11.01 20.58 -13.16
N PRO A 418 11.15 19.24 -13.22
CA PRO A 418 10.42 18.42 -14.17
C PRO A 418 8.91 18.49 -13.91
N THR A 419 8.13 18.38 -14.99
CA THR A 419 6.67 18.31 -14.93
C THR A 419 6.19 16.97 -14.38
N GLY A 420 5.02 16.95 -13.72
CA GLY A 420 4.41 15.73 -13.20
C GLY A 420 3.62 14.91 -14.22
N ASP A 421 3.50 15.36 -15.47
CA ASP A 421 2.65 14.76 -16.51
C ASP A 421 3.04 13.32 -16.90
N CYS A 422 4.26 12.89 -16.57
CA CYS A 422 4.71 11.52 -16.77
C CYS A 422 4.19 10.55 -15.71
N LEU A 423 3.66 11.07 -14.60
CA LEU A 423 3.14 10.30 -13.47
C LEU A 423 1.65 9.99 -13.63
N SER A 424 1.27 8.85 -13.06
CA SER A 424 -0.07 8.27 -12.98
C SER A 424 -0.41 8.05 -11.50
N PRO A 425 -0.77 9.11 -10.74
CA PRO A 425 -1.28 8.97 -9.39
C PRO A 425 -2.62 8.22 -9.35
N ALA A 426 -3.04 7.73 -8.17
CA ALA A 426 -4.35 7.08 -8.05
C ALA A 426 -5.48 8.10 -8.25
N GLY A 427 -5.26 9.32 -7.80
CA GLY A 427 -6.20 10.43 -7.76
C GLY A 427 -6.93 10.48 -6.41
N GLU A 428 -7.22 11.71 -5.96
CA GLU A 428 -7.94 11.95 -4.70
C GLU A 428 -9.29 11.20 -4.65
N TYR A 429 -10.02 11.22 -5.76
CA TYR A 429 -11.31 10.52 -5.91
C TYR A 429 -11.19 9.01 -5.69
N ASN A 430 -10.25 8.36 -6.37
CA ASN A 430 -10.07 6.91 -6.27
C ASN A 430 -9.57 6.52 -4.88
N LEU A 431 -8.60 7.27 -4.32
CA LEU A 431 -8.11 7.02 -2.97
C LEU A 431 -9.23 7.11 -1.94
N ARG A 432 -10.06 8.16 -2.01
CA ARG A 432 -11.22 8.34 -1.13
C ARG A 432 -12.22 7.20 -1.25
N LEU A 433 -12.53 6.79 -2.47
CA LEU A 433 -13.50 5.73 -2.73
C LEU A 433 -13.00 4.37 -2.23
N GLY A 434 -11.73 4.05 -2.44
CA GLY A 434 -11.13 2.80 -1.96
C GLY A 434 -11.10 2.70 -0.44
N ILE A 435 -10.76 3.79 0.26
CA ILE A 435 -10.82 3.86 1.73
C ILE A 435 -12.26 3.62 2.21
N MET A 436 -13.23 4.31 1.60
CA MET A 436 -14.65 4.19 1.95
C MET A 436 -15.19 2.77 1.74
N LYS A 437 -14.81 2.16 0.61
CA LYS A 437 -15.21 0.81 0.23
C LYS A 437 -14.73 -0.24 1.22
N GLU A 438 -13.43 -0.26 1.51
CA GLU A 438 -12.80 -1.39 2.21
C GLU A 438 -12.85 -1.28 3.74
N LEU A 439 -12.89 -0.06 4.27
CA LEU A 439 -12.79 0.18 5.72
C LEU A 439 -14.08 0.74 6.34
N GLN A 440 -14.98 1.31 5.52
CA GLN A 440 -16.23 1.92 5.97
C GLN A 440 -16.03 2.87 7.17
N PRO A 441 -15.14 3.88 7.07
CA PRO A 441 -14.93 4.85 8.14
C PRO A 441 -16.12 5.80 8.27
N ASP A 442 -16.27 6.41 9.44
CA ASP A 442 -17.30 7.42 9.70
C ASP A 442 -17.00 8.70 8.91
N MET A 443 -15.71 9.03 8.80
CA MET A 443 -15.24 10.26 8.15
C MET A 443 -13.96 9.99 7.38
N VAL A 444 -13.83 10.63 6.22
CA VAL A 444 -12.60 10.65 5.42
C VAL A 444 -12.33 12.05 4.88
N ALA A 445 -11.06 12.40 4.82
CA ALA A 445 -10.53 13.52 4.04
C ALA A 445 -9.36 13.02 3.20
N THR A 446 -9.20 13.63 2.04
CA THR A 446 -8.16 13.28 1.07
C THR A 446 -7.54 14.56 0.53
N PHE A 447 -6.28 14.49 0.14
CA PHE A 447 -5.52 15.61 -0.41
C PHE A 447 -4.39 15.09 -1.28
N ALA A 448 -4.14 15.74 -2.42
CA ALA A 448 -3.00 15.47 -3.28
C ALA A 448 -2.09 16.70 -3.31
N GLU A 449 -0.80 16.51 -3.00
CA GLU A 449 0.20 17.56 -3.09
C GLU A 449 0.48 17.94 -4.55
N PRO A 450 0.84 19.21 -4.81
CA PRO A 450 1.50 19.59 -6.05
C PRO A 450 2.78 18.77 -6.28
N VAL A 451 3.23 18.76 -7.54
CA VAL A 451 4.41 18.01 -7.95
C VAL A 451 5.65 18.50 -7.21
N GLY A 452 6.29 17.59 -6.46
CA GLY A 452 7.59 17.79 -5.85
C GLY A 452 8.72 17.19 -6.70
N VAL A 453 9.96 17.51 -6.36
CA VAL A 453 11.15 16.98 -7.06
C VAL A 453 12.14 16.42 -6.04
N PHE A 454 12.67 15.23 -6.32
CA PHE A 454 13.70 14.57 -5.52
C PHE A 454 14.76 13.98 -6.46
N GLU A 455 16.02 14.41 -6.32
CA GLU A 455 17.14 13.97 -7.19
C GLU A 455 16.85 14.11 -8.71
N GLY A 456 16.13 15.15 -9.10
CA GLY A 456 15.72 15.36 -10.51
C GLY A 456 14.56 14.47 -10.98
N HIS A 457 13.95 13.67 -10.11
CA HIS A 457 12.75 12.90 -10.41
C HIS A 457 11.50 13.60 -9.86
N PRO A 458 10.43 13.78 -10.66
CA PRO A 458 9.17 14.30 -10.16
C PRO A 458 8.52 13.26 -9.23
N PHE A 459 7.83 13.74 -8.21
CA PHE A 459 6.99 12.91 -7.34
C PHE A 459 5.69 13.62 -6.95
N ILE A 460 4.65 12.84 -6.68
CA ILE A 460 3.36 13.30 -6.16
C ILE A 460 3.06 12.51 -4.89
N VAL A 461 2.54 13.20 -3.88
CA VAL A 461 2.10 12.59 -2.61
C VAL A 461 0.59 12.73 -2.48
N GLU A 462 -0.10 11.62 -2.31
CA GLU A 462 -1.55 11.58 -2.10
C GLU A 462 -1.82 11.01 -0.72
N VAL A 463 -2.56 11.75 0.10
CA VAL A 463 -2.88 11.35 1.46
C VAL A 463 -4.38 11.26 1.66
N GLY A 464 -4.81 10.24 2.40
CA GLY A 464 -6.13 10.14 3.00
C GLY A 464 -6.01 9.98 4.51
N VAL A 465 -6.86 10.67 5.26
CA VAL A 465 -7.02 10.44 6.70
C VAL A 465 -8.46 10.04 6.97
N SER A 466 -8.65 8.92 7.66
CA SER A 466 -9.96 8.41 8.06
C SER A 466 -10.09 8.31 9.57
N LEU A 467 -11.32 8.48 10.05
CA LEU A 467 -11.69 8.27 11.46
C LEU A 467 -12.78 7.19 11.53
N GLY A 468 -12.63 6.26 12.47
CA GLY A 468 -13.54 5.13 12.63
C GLY A 468 -13.20 3.96 11.70
N GLY A 469 -14.20 3.10 11.48
CA GLY A 469 -14.08 1.93 10.61
C GLY A 469 -14.23 0.60 11.36
N VAL A 470 -14.85 -0.36 10.66
CA VAL A 470 -15.21 -1.67 11.22
C VAL A 470 -13.97 -2.50 11.55
N ASN A 471 -12.96 -2.46 10.67
CA ASN A 471 -11.76 -3.30 10.74
C ASN A 471 -10.48 -2.52 11.09
N VAL A 472 -10.62 -1.32 11.65
CA VAL A 472 -9.51 -0.45 12.03
C VAL A 472 -9.29 -0.57 13.55
N LYS A 473 -8.04 -0.84 13.95
CA LYS A 473 -7.66 -0.94 15.36
C LYS A 473 -7.67 0.45 16.00
N THR A 474 -7.91 0.51 17.31
CA THR A 474 -7.78 1.77 18.06
C THR A 474 -6.34 2.27 18.01
N GLY A 475 -6.18 3.58 17.83
CA GLY A 475 -4.91 4.24 17.65
C GLY A 475 -4.60 4.55 16.18
N LEU A 476 -3.31 4.84 15.91
CA LEU A 476 -2.83 5.22 14.58
C LEU A 476 -2.49 3.99 13.73
N ASN A 477 -3.18 3.85 12.60
CA ASN A 477 -2.96 2.80 11.61
C ASN A 477 -2.44 3.43 10.32
N VAL A 478 -1.21 3.09 9.92
CA VAL A 478 -0.56 3.70 8.76
C VAL A 478 -0.53 2.71 7.59
N TYR A 479 -1.13 3.13 6.48
CA TYR A 479 -1.21 2.41 5.21
C TYR A 479 -0.33 3.13 4.20
N ARG A 480 0.70 2.44 3.73
CA ARG A 480 1.75 3.01 2.90
C ARG A 480 1.70 2.44 1.51
N PHE A 481 1.81 3.31 0.51
CA PHE A 481 1.86 2.93 -0.89
C PHE A 481 3.01 3.65 -1.59
N ALA A 482 3.72 2.93 -2.46
CA ALA A 482 4.70 3.51 -3.37
C ALA A 482 4.38 3.05 -4.80
N ASN A 483 4.25 3.98 -5.75
CA ASN A 483 3.85 3.69 -7.13
C ASN A 483 2.61 2.77 -7.24
N ARG A 484 1.60 3.00 -6.39
CA ARG A 484 0.37 2.21 -6.29
C ARG A 484 0.58 0.76 -5.80
N ILE A 485 1.68 0.48 -5.12
CA ILE A 485 1.95 -0.81 -4.45
C ILE A 485 1.92 -0.63 -2.93
N PRO A 486 1.16 -1.46 -2.19
CA PRO A 486 1.18 -1.52 -0.73
C PRO A 486 2.55 -1.95 -0.18
N LEU A 487 3.02 -1.23 0.83
CA LEU A 487 4.22 -1.55 1.58
C LEU A 487 3.83 -2.13 2.94
N LEU A 488 3.98 -3.46 3.11
CA LEU A 488 3.54 -4.15 4.33
C LEU A 488 4.66 -4.30 5.37
N PHE A 489 5.90 -4.53 4.93
CA PHE A 489 7.01 -4.82 5.84
C PHE A 489 7.80 -3.57 6.22
N GLU A 490 8.59 -3.66 7.29
CA GLU A 490 9.55 -2.64 7.72
C GLU A 490 8.97 -1.23 7.97
N GLY A 491 7.67 -1.16 8.30
CA GLY A 491 6.95 0.11 8.41
C GLY A 491 7.44 1.06 9.50
N GLY A 492 8.16 0.58 10.52
CA GLY A 492 8.67 1.42 11.61
C GLY A 492 9.72 2.46 11.17
N ASN A 493 10.45 2.17 10.08
CA ASN A 493 11.49 3.07 9.57
C ASN A 493 11.03 3.99 8.44
N ASP A 494 9.80 3.81 7.97
CA ASP A 494 9.24 4.52 6.83
C ASP A 494 8.97 6.00 7.12
N VAL A 495 9.18 6.84 6.11
CA VAL A 495 8.93 8.28 6.14
C VAL A 495 7.50 8.62 6.54
N VAL A 496 6.50 7.87 6.05
CA VAL A 496 5.08 8.11 6.35
C VAL A 496 4.79 7.81 7.81
N THR A 497 5.23 6.64 8.29
CA THR A 497 5.02 6.21 9.68
C THR A 497 5.71 7.17 10.65
N LYS A 498 6.98 7.50 10.40
CA LYS A 498 7.73 8.45 11.25
C LYS A 498 7.08 9.82 11.26
N THR A 499 6.61 10.30 10.11
CA THR A 499 5.92 11.60 10.02
C THR A 499 4.62 11.58 10.80
N ALA A 500 3.77 10.58 10.60
CA ALA A 500 2.48 10.47 11.25
C ALA A 500 2.60 10.33 12.79
N HIS A 501 3.59 9.59 13.29
CA HIS A 501 3.81 9.43 14.72
C HIS A 501 4.53 10.60 15.40
N ARG A 502 5.53 11.22 14.74
CA ARG A 502 6.44 12.18 15.41
C ARG A 502 6.22 13.63 15.02
N LEU A 503 5.71 13.91 13.83
CA LEU A 503 5.69 15.27 13.24
C LEU A 503 4.30 15.89 13.18
N ILE A 504 3.23 15.10 13.34
CA ILE A 504 1.84 15.58 13.24
C ILE A 504 1.27 15.83 14.65
N PRO A 505 0.89 17.08 14.98
CA PRO A 505 0.27 17.40 16.26
C PRO A 505 -1.24 17.10 16.25
N TRP A 506 -1.62 15.82 16.35
CA TRP A 506 -3.01 15.33 16.24
C TRP A 506 -4.01 16.07 17.14
N ASN A 507 -3.63 16.35 18.39
CA ASN A 507 -4.49 17.02 19.37
C ASN A 507 -4.97 18.42 18.91
N ASN A 508 -4.16 19.13 18.12
CA ASN A 508 -4.53 20.44 17.58
C ASN A 508 -5.72 20.36 16.61
N TYR A 509 -5.99 19.17 16.07
CA TYR A 509 -7.07 18.89 15.14
C TYR A 509 -8.28 18.23 15.78
N LYS A 510 -8.32 18.13 17.12
CA LYS A 510 -9.37 17.42 17.89
C LYS A 510 -9.42 15.92 17.57
N ILE A 511 -8.28 15.35 17.19
CA ILE A 511 -8.12 13.91 16.93
C ILE A 511 -7.15 13.36 17.97
N SER A 512 -7.55 12.28 18.65
CA SER A 512 -6.69 11.56 19.58
C SER A 512 -6.06 10.35 18.89
N ALA A 513 -4.76 10.41 18.64
CA ALA A 513 -4.02 9.32 17.97
C ALA A 513 -3.94 8.01 18.78
N THR A 514 -4.35 8.02 20.06
CA THR A 514 -4.36 6.84 20.94
C THR A 514 -5.77 6.31 21.19
N ALA A 515 -6.77 7.20 21.34
CA ALA A 515 -8.13 6.80 21.67
C ALA A 515 -9.01 6.59 20.42
N ASP A 516 -8.75 7.32 19.34
CA ASP A 516 -9.54 7.23 18.11
C ASP A 516 -8.97 6.15 17.19
N LYS A 517 -9.84 5.57 16.35
CA LYS A 517 -9.43 4.71 15.24
C LYS A 517 -9.00 5.60 14.06
N VAL A 518 -7.72 5.93 13.98
CA VAL A 518 -7.19 6.80 12.93
C VAL A 518 -6.52 5.97 11.85
N GLY A 519 -6.95 6.14 10.59
CA GLY A 519 -6.30 5.56 9.42
C GLY A 519 -5.58 6.63 8.62
N VAL A 520 -4.27 6.46 8.40
CA VAL A 520 -3.46 7.35 7.54
C VAL A 520 -3.03 6.58 6.31
N PHE A 521 -3.51 6.98 5.14
CA PHE A 521 -3.20 6.39 3.85
C PHE A 521 -2.29 7.34 3.11
N CYS A 522 -1.11 6.90 2.68
CA CYS A 522 -0.19 7.76 1.94
C CYS A 522 0.36 7.01 0.73
N SER A 523 0.11 7.55 -0.46
CA SER A 523 0.64 7.07 -1.73
C SER A 523 1.69 8.03 -2.25
N ILE A 524 2.91 7.53 -2.43
CA ILE A 524 4.03 8.28 -3.00
C ILE A 524 4.27 7.74 -4.41
N VAL A 525 4.16 8.60 -5.40
CA VAL A 525 4.27 8.23 -6.81
C VAL A 525 5.43 8.98 -7.44
N SER A 526 6.35 8.27 -8.10
CA SER A 526 7.52 8.85 -8.76
C SER A 526 8.06 7.94 -9.87
N THR A 527 8.83 8.51 -10.80
CA THR A 527 9.66 7.73 -11.74
C THR A 527 10.74 6.92 -11.01
N LYS A 528 11.20 7.38 -9.83
CA LYS A 528 12.20 6.68 -9.00
C LYS A 528 11.89 6.88 -7.51
N CYS A 529 11.27 5.88 -6.89
CA CYS A 529 11.09 5.88 -5.43
C CYS A 529 12.42 5.59 -4.70
N PRO A 530 12.80 6.39 -3.69
CA PRO A 530 14.04 6.21 -2.94
C PRO A 530 13.91 5.16 -1.83
N PHE A 531 13.82 3.89 -2.24
CA PHE A 531 13.83 2.76 -1.30
C PHE A 531 15.21 2.57 -0.67
N LYS A 532 15.25 2.25 0.64
CA LYS A 532 16.50 2.01 1.38
C LYS A 532 16.98 0.56 1.35
N GLY A 533 16.08 -0.40 1.14
CA GLY A 533 16.39 -1.82 1.04
C GLY A 533 16.11 -2.40 -0.36
N THR A 534 16.75 -3.52 -0.69
CA THR A 534 16.55 -4.22 -1.98
C THR A 534 15.14 -4.77 -2.14
N GLY A 535 14.48 -5.12 -1.03
CA GLY A 535 13.09 -5.58 -0.99
C GLY A 535 12.03 -4.50 -1.23
N LYS A 536 12.41 -3.21 -1.30
CA LYS A 536 11.51 -2.08 -1.57
C LYS A 536 10.33 -1.97 -0.59
N GLU A 537 10.59 -2.20 0.69
CA GLU A 537 9.54 -2.25 1.72
C GLU A 537 9.30 -0.92 2.44
N TYR A 538 10.22 0.04 2.33
CA TYR A 538 10.04 1.37 2.92
C TYR A 538 10.86 2.46 2.24
N ILE A 539 10.40 3.69 2.40
CA ILE A 539 11.12 4.91 2.00
C ILE A 539 11.71 5.55 3.26
N GLY A 540 13.00 5.88 3.22
CA GLY A 540 13.70 6.46 4.36
C GLY A 540 13.27 7.91 4.66
N ALA A 541 13.35 8.29 5.94
CA ALA A 541 13.03 9.65 6.40
C ALA A 541 14.08 10.71 6.00
N ASP A 542 15.21 10.29 5.44
CA ASP A 542 16.26 11.14 4.87
C ASP A 542 15.85 11.80 3.55
N ALA A 543 14.78 11.31 2.89
CA ALA A 543 14.18 11.98 1.75
C ALA A 543 13.37 13.22 2.21
N GLU A 544 14.08 14.27 2.63
CA GLU A 544 13.49 15.47 3.24
C GLU A 544 12.40 16.15 2.39
N PRO A 545 12.54 16.32 1.05
CA PRO A 545 11.47 16.89 0.23
C PRO A 545 10.18 16.06 0.27
N ILE A 546 10.31 14.73 0.27
CA ILE A 546 9.16 13.81 0.37
C ILE A 546 8.55 13.90 1.77
N GLN A 547 9.37 13.91 2.82
CA GLN A 547 8.87 14.05 4.20
C GLN A 547 8.08 15.34 4.42
N LYS A 548 8.57 16.46 3.90
CA LYS A 548 7.89 17.77 3.96
C LYS A 548 6.54 17.72 3.26
N ALA A 549 6.48 17.14 2.06
CA ALA A 549 5.24 16.96 1.30
C ALA A 549 4.23 16.05 2.03
N VAL A 550 4.69 14.89 2.55
CA VAL A 550 3.84 13.98 3.35
C VAL A 550 3.28 14.68 4.59
N ARG A 551 4.12 15.45 5.30
CA ARG A 551 3.68 16.20 6.49
C ARG A 551 2.59 17.22 6.13
N HIS A 552 2.82 18.00 5.09
CA HIS A 552 1.86 19.01 4.64
C HIS A 552 0.53 18.37 4.22
N ALA A 553 0.57 17.31 3.43
CA ALA A 553 -0.61 16.59 2.98
C ALA A 553 -1.46 16.01 4.12
N ILE A 554 -0.83 15.42 5.13
CA ILE A 554 -1.53 14.94 6.33
C ILE A 554 -2.18 16.11 7.08
N MET A 555 -1.46 17.21 7.27
CA MET A 555 -1.99 18.39 7.96
C MET A 555 -3.21 18.98 7.24
N GLN A 556 -3.20 19.03 5.90
CA GLN A 556 -4.34 19.47 5.10
C GLN A 556 -5.56 18.56 5.29
N CYS A 557 -5.37 17.24 5.28
CA CYS A 557 -6.45 16.29 5.57
C CYS A 557 -7.01 16.48 6.99
N CYS A 558 -6.15 16.66 7.99
CA CYS A 558 -6.56 16.91 9.37
C CYS A 558 -7.33 18.23 9.52
N GLN A 559 -6.96 19.27 8.79
CA GLN A 559 -7.68 20.55 8.77
C GLN A 559 -9.10 20.38 8.20
N GLN A 560 -9.25 19.63 7.10
CA GLN A 560 -10.57 19.31 6.54
C GLN A 560 -11.43 18.49 7.52
N LEU A 561 -10.84 17.50 8.21
CA LEU A 561 -11.55 16.69 9.20
C LEU A 561 -11.97 17.49 10.42
N ARG A 562 -11.12 18.39 10.92
CA ARG A 562 -11.44 19.24 12.08
C ARG A 562 -12.74 20.01 11.88
N ILE A 563 -12.95 20.59 10.69
CA ILE A 563 -14.18 21.33 10.38
C ILE A 563 -15.40 20.40 10.47
N LYS A 564 -15.29 19.19 9.91
CA LYS A 564 -16.38 18.20 9.95
C LYS A 564 -16.64 17.69 11.37
N LEU A 565 -15.59 17.43 12.15
CA LEU A 565 -15.69 16.97 13.55
C LEU A 565 -16.39 18.01 14.42
N LEU A 566 -16.00 19.27 14.32
CA LEU A 566 -16.63 20.36 15.08
C LEU A 566 -18.12 20.49 14.73
N ARG A 567 -18.49 20.32 13.45
CA ARG A 567 -19.90 20.28 13.03
C ARG A 567 -20.64 19.08 13.63
N HIS A 568 -20.03 17.90 13.63
CA HIS A 568 -20.65 16.70 14.19
C HIS A 568 -20.86 16.79 15.71
N VAL A 569 -19.86 17.30 16.44
CA VAL A 569 -19.97 17.56 17.89
C VAL A 569 -21.06 18.58 18.18
N ALA A 570 -21.09 19.70 17.45
CA ALA A 570 -22.12 20.72 17.63
C ALA A 570 -23.54 20.18 17.36
N MET A 571 -23.71 19.31 16.35
CA MET A 571 -24.99 18.66 16.08
C MET A 571 -25.40 17.70 17.21
N ARG A 572 -24.45 16.93 17.72
CA ARG A 572 -24.67 16.02 18.86
C ARG A 572 -25.04 16.77 20.12
N ASP A 573 -24.33 17.84 20.46
CA ASP A 573 -24.59 18.66 21.64
C ASP A 573 -25.99 19.28 21.61
N ARG A 574 -26.45 19.72 20.42
CA ARG A 574 -27.83 20.19 20.23
C ARG A 574 -28.84 19.10 20.44
N TYR A 575 -28.64 17.94 19.83
CA TYR A 575 -29.54 16.80 20.01
C TYR A 575 -29.63 16.39 21.49
N GLU A 576 -28.50 16.31 22.19
CA GLU A 576 -28.45 16.00 23.61
C GLU A 576 -29.08 17.11 24.48
N ARG A 577 -28.92 18.39 24.11
CA ARG A 577 -29.62 19.51 24.75
C ARG A 577 -31.13 19.40 24.57
N LYS A 578 -31.63 19.23 23.34
CA LYS A 578 -33.06 19.06 23.04
C LYS A 578 -33.64 17.88 23.82
N ARG A 579 -32.95 16.73 23.80
CA ARG A 579 -33.35 15.53 24.55
C ARG A 579 -33.40 15.78 26.07
N ARG A 580 -32.42 16.49 26.63
CA ARG A 580 -32.41 16.86 28.06
C ARG A 580 -33.57 17.80 28.39
N LEU A 581 -33.76 18.87 27.61
CA LEU A 581 -34.85 19.82 27.83
C LEU A 581 -36.21 19.15 27.72
N ALA A 582 -36.43 18.29 26.72
CA ALA A 582 -37.66 17.52 26.57
C ALA A 582 -37.93 16.58 27.75
N LYS A 583 -36.88 16.00 28.36
CA LYS A 583 -37.01 15.15 29.55
C LYS A 583 -37.45 15.93 30.80
N TYR A 584 -36.97 17.16 30.97
CA TYR A 584 -37.30 18.00 32.15
C TYR A 584 -38.55 18.86 31.96
N ALA A 585 -38.98 19.08 30.71
CA ALA A 585 -40.15 19.88 30.39
C ALA A 585 -41.42 19.53 31.20
N PRO A 586 -41.79 18.26 31.39
CA PRO A 586 -42.99 17.92 32.18
C PRO A 586 -42.86 18.31 33.66
N ASN A 587 -41.68 18.07 34.26
CA ASN A 587 -41.45 18.36 35.67
C ASN A 587 -41.49 19.87 35.95
N VAL A 588 -40.86 20.67 35.07
CA VAL A 588 -40.86 22.13 35.18
C VAL A 588 -42.26 22.69 34.94
N SER A 589 -42.97 22.19 33.92
CA SER A 589 -44.33 22.63 33.61
C SER A 589 -45.28 22.35 34.78
N ARG A 590 -45.15 21.18 35.43
CA ARG A 590 -45.91 20.83 36.62
C ARG A 590 -45.61 21.74 37.80
N ALA A 591 -44.33 21.96 38.11
CA ALA A 591 -43.94 22.82 39.22
C ALA A 591 -44.41 24.27 39.04
N ILE A 592 -44.24 24.83 37.84
CA ILE A 592 -44.73 26.17 37.50
C ILE A 592 -46.25 26.22 37.61
N TYR A 593 -46.95 25.23 37.06
CA TYR A 593 -48.40 25.17 37.13
C TYR A 593 -48.91 25.09 38.57
N GLN A 594 -48.28 24.29 39.43
CA GLN A 594 -48.63 24.20 40.86
C GLN A 594 -48.47 25.55 41.59
N VAL A 595 -47.38 26.28 41.33
CA VAL A 595 -47.18 27.61 41.91
C VAL A 595 -48.24 28.59 41.41
N LEU A 596 -48.50 28.61 40.10
CA LEU A 596 -49.54 29.46 39.50
C LEU A 596 -50.93 29.13 40.06
N GLN A 597 -51.21 27.86 40.31
CA GLN A 597 -52.47 27.42 40.92
C GLN A 597 -52.59 27.91 42.36
N LEU A 598 -51.53 27.78 43.17
CA LEU A 598 -51.50 28.29 44.54
C LEU A 598 -51.68 29.82 44.60
N MET A 599 -51.02 30.56 43.70
CA MET A 599 -51.17 32.01 43.59
C MET A 599 -52.58 32.40 43.17
N ALA A 600 -53.14 31.69 42.19
CA ALA A 600 -54.51 31.92 41.72
C ALA A 600 -55.57 31.65 42.80
N ASP A 601 -55.32 30.66 43.66
CA ASP A 601 -56.18 30.35 44.81
C ASP A 601 -56.02 31.36 45.95
N ALA A 602 -54.80 31.84 46.23
CA ALA A 602 -54.54 32.89 47.22
C ALA A 602 -55.19 34.23 46.82
N SER A 603 -55.14 34.60 45.54
CA SER A 603 -55.82 35.80 45.02
C SER A 603 -57.35 35.72 45.06
N ARG A 604 -57.97 34.56 45.36
CA ARG A 604 -59.43 34.48 45.62
C ARG A 604 -59.82 35.02 46.99
N GLN A 605 -58.87 35.07 47.94
CA GLN A 605 -59.11 35.44 49.33
C GLN A 605 -58.81 36.91 49.62
N ALA A 606 -58.27 37.66 48.66
CA ALA A 606 -58.00 39.09 48.78
C ALA A 606 -59.25 39.93 48.38
N PRO A 607 -59.59 40.99 49.14
CA PRO A 607 -60.69 41.91 48.79
C PRO A 607 -60.40 42.66 47.47
N GLU A 608 -61.46 42.94 46.70
CA GLU A 608 -61.43 43.35 45.28
C GLU A 608 -60.78 44.72 44.94
N ASP A 609 -60.26 45.46 45.93
CA ASP A 609 -59.84 46.87 45.74
C ASP A 609 -58.41 47.07 45.21
N ALA A 610 -57.79 46.06 44.59
CA ALA A 610 -56.48 46.20 43.91
C ALA A 610 -56.53 45.76 42.44
N ALA A 611 -57.67 45.96 41.78
CA ALA A 611 -57.86 45.72 40.34
C ALA A 611 -57.19 46.80 39.47
N GLY A 612 -55.86 46.91 39.56
CA GLY A 612 -55.03 47.55 38.53
C GLY A 612 -54.64 46.52 37.48
N GLY A 613 -54.84 46.82 36.19
CA GLY A 613 -54.61 45.95 35.04
C GLY A 613 -53.15 45.56 34.80
N ALA A 614 -52.53 44.85 35.74
CA ALA A 614 -51.22 44.25 35.60
C ALA A 614 -51.32 42.92 34.83
N PRO A 615 -50.35 42.59 33.96
CA PRO A 615 -50.33 41.33 33.20
C PRO A 615 -50.36 40.08 34.08
N GLU A 616 -49.90 40.18 35.35
CA GLU A 616 -49.96 39.11 36.34
C GLU A 616 -51.39 38.73 36.71
N THR A 617 -52.29 39.70 36.88
CA THR A 617 -53.69 39.48 37.24
C THR A 617 -54.44 38.72 36.13
N GLN A 618 -54.09 39.01 34.87
CA GLN A 618 -54.69 38.37 33.70
C GLN A 618 -54.23 36.91 33.53
N LEU A 619 -52.95 36.61 33.77
CA LEU A 619 -52.42 35.26 33.75
C LEU A 619 -53.08 34.38 34.82
N LEU A 620 -53.22 34.90 36.04
CA LEU A 620 -53.89 34.19 37.14
C LEU A 620 -55.37 33.93 36.83
N GLN A 621 -56.06 34.86 36.17
CA GLN A 621 -57.44 34.65 35.71
C GLN A 621 -57.55 33.60 34.59
N GLN A 622 -56.55 33.52 33.70
CA GLN A 622 -56.47 32.49 32.66
C GLN A 622 -56.20 31.07 33.22
N VAL A 623 -55.45 30.98 34.32
CA VAL A 623 -55.29 29.73 35.08
C VAL A 623 -56.61 29.35 35.76
N ARG A 624 -57.32 30.31 36.37
CA ARG A 624 -58.64 30.09 37.02
C ARG A 624 -59.72 29.61 36.04
N THR A 625 -59.71 30.12 34.82
CA THR A 625 -60.68 29.77 33.77
C THR A 625 -60.32 28.47 33.04
N GLY A 626 -59.20 27.83 33.40
CA GLY A 626 -58.75 26.57 32.79
C GLY A 626 -58.15 26.73 31.38
N MET A 627 -57.92 27.97 30.92
CA MET A 627 -57.27 28.24 29.64
C MET A 627 -55.77 27.93 29.66
N VAL A 628 -55.13 28.05 30.83
CA VAL A 628 -53.74 27.63 31.06
C VAL A 628 -53.76 26.37 31.93
N THR A 629 -53.32 25.24 31.35
CA THR A 629 -53.20 23.94 32.03
C THR A 629 -51.75 23.45 32.01
N GLU A 630 -51.41 22.46 32.83
CA GLU A 630 -50.09 21.78 32.81
C GLU A 630 -49.71 21.33 31.38
N GLN A 631 -50.67 20.75 30.64
CA GLN A 631 -50.46 20.27 29.28
C GLN A 631 -50.21 21.40 28.28
N VAL A 632 -50.91 22.54 28.42
CA VAL A 632 -50.71 23.72 27.57
C VAL A 632 -49.34 24.33 27.82
N LEU A 633 -48.90 24.43 29.08
CA LEU A 633 -47.57 24.90 29.45
C LEU A 633 -46.47 23.97 28.91
N GLN A 634 -46.66 22.66 29.08
CA GLN A 634 -45.71 21.66 28.56
C GLN A 634 -45.60 21.73 27.04
N HIS A 635 -46.73 21.81 26.33
CA HIS A 635 -46.74 21.88 24.87
C HIS A 635 -46.07 23.18 24.37
N ARG A 636 -46.36 24.33 24.99
CA ARG A 636 -45.70 25.60 24.65
C ARG A 636 -44.21 25.58 24.94
N LEU A 637 -43.78 25.00 26.05
CA LEU A 637 -42.36 24.91 26.41
C LEU A 637 -41.60 24.03 25.40
N LEU A 638 -42.17 22.87 25.03
CA LEU A 638 -41.58 21.99 24.02
C LEU A 638 -41.50 22.67 22.66
N ARG A 639 -42.58 23.32 22.22
CA ARG A 639 -42.62 24.08 20.98
C ARG A 639 -41.56 25.19 20.97
N HIS A 640 -41.40 25.91 22.08
CA HIS A 640 -40.38 26.95 22.19
C HIS A 640 -38.96 26.40 22.08
N VAL A 641 -38.69 25.22 22.64
CA VAL A 641 -37.40 24.53 22.46
C VAL A 641 -37.15 24.20 20.98
N GLU A 642 -38.19 23.81 20.23
CA GLU A 642 -38.07 23.53 18.80
C GLU A 642 -37.86 24.78 17.95
N GLU A 643 -38.58 25.86 18.25
CA GLU A 643 -38.43 27.16 17.58
C GLU A 643 -37.05 27.77 17.83
N THR A 644 -36.55 27.70 19.07
CA THR A 644 -35.20 28.19 19.41
C THR A 644 -34.12 27.44 18.63
N ASP A 645 -34.27 26.13 18.46
CA ASP A 645 -33.33 25.32 17.67
C ASP A 645 -33.38 25.68 16.17
N GLN A 646 -34.56 26.04 15.64
CA GLN A 646 -34.75 26.49 14.25
C GLN A 646 -34.14 27.88 14.03
N ASP A 647 -34.41 28.85 14.90
CA ASP A 647 -33.87 30.21 14.81
C ASP A 647 -32.35 30.24 14.89
N ASP A 648 -31.79 29.46 15.81
CA ASP A 648 -30.35 29.23 15.91
C ASP A 648 -29.78 28.67 14.59
N ALA A 649 -30.49 27.74 13.95
CA ALA A 649 -30.06 27.14 12.68
C ALA A 649 -30.07 28.17 11.54
N VAL A 650 -31.10 29.02 11.47
CA VAL A 650 -31.23 30.09 10.48
C VAL A 650 -30.13 31.15 10.68
N GLN A 651 -29.87 31.59 11.90
CA GLN A 651 -28.81 32.58 12.19
C GLN A 651 -27.40 32.06 11.81
N ARG A 652 -27.14 30.77 11.97
CA ARG A 652 -25.87 30.16 11.52
C ARG A 652 -25.77 30.04 10.01
N ALA A 653 -26.86 29.76 9.31
CA ALA A 653 -26.89 29.77 7.86
C ALA A 653 -26.64 31.19 7.31
N ALA A 654 -27.19 32.21 7.96
CA ALA A 654 -26.99 33.61 7.60
C ALA A 654 -25.56 34.12 7.88
N SER A 655 -24.93 33.69 8.98
CA SER A 655 -23.56 34.09 9.33
C SER A 655 -22.49 33.31 8.57
N GLY A 656 -22.77 32.07 8.13
CA GLY A 656 -21.86 31.27 7.30
C GLY A 656 -21.72 31.74 5.84
N GLY A 657 -22.51 32.72 5.41
CA GLY A 657 -22.55 33.20 4.02
C GLY A 657 -21.42 34.15 3.59
N ARG A 658 -20.47 34.52 4.47
CA ARG A 658 -19.39 35.46 4.14
C ARG A 658 -18.00 34.86 3.88
N GLU A 659 -17.82 33.55 4.02
CA GLU A 659 -16.54 32.87 3.70
C GLU A 659 -16.65 31.78 2.62
N ALA A 660 -17.77 31.72 1.90
CA ALA A 660 -17.99 30.75 0.82
C ALA A 660 -18.16 31.43 -0.54
N VAL A 661 -17.13 32.16 -0.99
CA VAL A 661 -16.99 32.50 -2.41
C VAL A 661 -15.66 31.93 -2.91
N SER A 662 -15.77 31.15 -3.99
CA SER A 662 -14.69 30.46 -4.71
C SER A 662 -14.28 29.06 -4.20
N THR A 663 -15.23 28.13 -4.17
CA THR A 663 -14.98 26.79 -4.73
C THR A 663 -16.18 26.39 -5.58
N ARG A 664 -16.08 26.61 -6.90
CA ARG A 664 -16.93 25.92 -7.87
C ARG A 664 -16.60 24.43 -7.79
N ASN A 665 -17.32 23.70 -6.95
CA ASN A 665 -17.38 22.25 -7.02
C ASN A 665 -18.62 21.84 -7.80
N VAL A 666 -18.34 21.24 -8.94
CA VAL A 666 -19.23 20.50 -9.83
C VAL A 666 -20.01 19.46 -9.01
N PHE A 667 -21.28 19.78 -8.71
CA PHE A 667 -22.25 18.80 -8.23
C PHE A 667 -22.94 18.20 -9.46
N PHE A 668 -22.46 17.03 -9.91
CA PHE A 668 -23.28 16.11 -10.68
C PHE A 668 -23.98 15.18 -9.70
N GLY A 669 -25.30 15.10 -9.83
CA GLY A 669 -26.21 14.57 -8.83
C GLY A 669 -26.15 13.06 -8.66
N ILE A 670 -26.32 12.63 -7.40
CA ILE A 670 -26.89 11.35 -7.00
C ILE A 670 -27.63 11.59 -5.68
N GLU A 671 -28.80 12.23 -5.73
CA GLU A 671 -29.77 12.23 -4.62
C GLU A 671 -31.20 12.25 -5.17
N GLN A 672 -31.55 11.26 -6.00
CA GLN A 672 -32.95 10.89 -6.27
C GLN A 672 -33.03 9.39 -6.59
N ALA A 673 -32.78 8.53 -5.59
CA ALA A 673 -32.98 7.08 -5.77
C ALA A 673 -33.19 6.32 -4.46
N THR A 674 -33.85 6.88 -3.45
CA THR A 674 -34.18 6.14 -2.22
C THR A 674 -35.50 6.62 -1.59
N THR A 675 -36.56 6.75 -2.39
CA THR A 675 -37.94 6.90 -1.83
C THR A 675 -39.03 6.44 -2.80
N ARG A 676 -38.85 5.29 -3.45
CA ARG A 676 -39.92 4.62 -4.23
C ARG A 676 -39.84 3.10 -4.13
N VAL A 677 -39.98 2.55 -2.92
CA VAL A 677 -40.42 1.16 -2.69
C VAL A 677 -41.21 1.11 -1.39
N ALA A 678 -42.44 1.62 -1.42
CA ALA A 678 -43.54 1.26 -0.52
C ALA A 678 -44.76 2.05 -0.99
N MET A 679 -45.94 1.41 -1.03
CA MET A 679 -47.24 1.95 -1.46
C MET A 679 -47.52 1.86 -2.96
N ALA A 680 -47.68 0.63 -3.46
CA ALA A 680 -48.56 0.34 -4.60
C ALA A 680 -49.59 -0.69 -4.11
N GLY A 681 -50.82 -0.24 -3.88
CA GLY A 681 -51.91 -1.10 -3.41
C GLY A 681 -53.12 -0.32 -2.95
N ALA A 682 -53.85 0.27 -3.89
CA ALA A 682 -55.31 0.49 -3.89
C ALA A 682 -55.64 1.65 -4.85
N GLY A 683 -56.23 1.31 -5.99
CA GLY A 683 -56.86 2.30 -6.87
C GLY A 683 -58.25 2.66 -6.36
N LEU A 684 -58.66 3.92 -6.57
CA LEU A 684 -59.96 4.32 -7.13
C LEU A 684 -60.10 5.86 -7.12
N THR A 685 -60.48 6.37 -8.31
CA THR A 685 -61.26 7.60 -8.60
C THR A 685 -60.66 9.01 -8.42
N ALA A 686 -60.81 9.81 -9.49
CA ALA A 686 -60.36 11.18 -9.76
C ALA A 686 -61.31 12.28 -9.18
N PRO A 687 -61.28 13.56 -9.64
CA PRO A 687 -60.27 14.63 -9.50
C PRO A 687 -60.85 15.93 -8.89
N LEU A 688 -60.02 16.87 -8.40
CA LEU A 688 -60.41 18.29 -8.26
C LEU A 688 -59.21 19.22 -7.97
N LEU A 689 -59.29 20.43 -8.53
CA LEU A 689 -58.60 21.70 -8.20
C LEU A 689 -57.37 22.11 -9.04
N LEU A 690 -57.71 22.66 -10.22
CA LEU A 690 -57.21 23.93 -10.75
C LEU A 690 -57.62 25.12 -9.86
N LEU A 691 -56.87 26.24 -9.99
CA LEU A 691 -56.91 27.55 -9.27
C LEU A 691 -55.88 27.62 -8.13
N ARG A 692 -54.93 28.57 -8.05
CA ARG A 692 -54.89 29.93 -8.59
C ARG A 692 -53.44 30.45 -8.43
N SER A 693 -52.93 31.11 -9.45
CA SER A 693 -51.69 31.89 -9.45
C SER A 693 -51.89 33.32 -8.92
N ALA A 694 -50.76 33.94 -8.53
CA ALA A 694 -50.43 35.38 -8.59
C ALA A 694 -50.65 36.30 -7.36
N MET A 695 -49.80 37.36 -7.35
CA MET A 695 -49.59 38.50 -6.42
C MET A 695 -48.32 38.30 -5.53
N VAL A 696 -47.25 39.13 -5.51
CA VAL A 696 -47.03 40.56 -5.80
C VAL A 696 -45.54 40.83 -6.10
N SER A 697 -45.19 41.63 -7.12
CA SER A 697 -44.05 42.59 -7.08
C SER A 697 -44.25 43.67 -8.15
N PRO A 698 -44.06 44.98 -7.86
CA PRO A 698 -44.22 46.05 -8.84
C PRO A 698 -42.90 46.42 -9.56
N PRO A 699 -42.96 47.24 -10.63
CA PRO A 699 -41.92 47.34 -11.66
C PRO A 699 -41.24 48.71 -11.73
N GLU A 700 -40.00 48.79 -12.23
CA GLU A 700 -39.50 50.01 -12.90
C GLU A 700 -38.64 49.68 -14.14
N THR A 701 -39.09 50.27 -15.26
CA THR A 701 -38.38 50.92 -16.40
C THR A 701 -37.28 50.14 -17.15
N ALA A 702 -37.53 49.64 -18.37
CA ALA A 702 -37.61 50.33 -19.67
C ALA A 702 -36.25 50.76 -20.25
N ALA A 703 -35.74 50.01 -21.24
CA ALA A 703 -35.31 50.53 -22.55
C ALA A 703 -34.76 49.40 -23.43
N ALA A 704 -35.21 49.41 -24.68
CA ALA A 704 -34.94 48.44 -25.72
C ALA A 704 -33.69 48.79 -26.55
N ALA A 705 -32.99 47.78 -27.05
CA ALA A 705 -32.28 47.72 -28.33
C ALA A 705 -31.98 46.23 -28.59
N ALA A 706 -32.65 45.51 -29.50
CA ALA A 706 -32.59 45.62 -30.95
C ALA A 706 -31.22 45.18 -31.54
N VAL A 707 -31.27 44.03 -32.22
CA VAL A 707 -30.64 43.74 -33.53
C VAL A 707 -29.24 43.07 -33.56
N ASP A 708 -29.27 41.88 -34.18
CA ASP A 708 -28.29 41.15 -35.02
C ASP A 708 -26.86 40.87 -34.56
N ALA A 709 -26.57 39.58 -34.34
CA ALA A 709 -25.74 38.72 -35.22
C ALA A 709 -25.40 37.39 -34.52
#